data_AF-A0A5C6EIW6-F1
#
_entry.id   AF-A0A5C6EIW6-F1
#
_cell.length_a   1.000
_cell.length_b   1.000
_cell.length_c   1.000
_cell.angle_alpha   90.00
_cell.angle_beta   90.00
_cell.angle_gamma   90.00
#
_symmetry.space_group_name_H-M   'P 1'
#
loop_
_entity.id
_entity.type
_entity.pdbx_description
1 polymer ?
#
loop_
_entity_poly.entity_id
_entity_poly.type
_entity_poly.pdbx_seq_one_letter_code
_entity_poly.pdbx_strand_id
1 'polypeptide(L)'
;MTDHLLLRRVLRRRFLAPRFGTISTIAGLLLAAVASGELSAATPSAASALGIRPIQEGVDYDIVSPEVAERCTVTDIDKAGWSGWTVLSPDGMTLRRFADTNGDKKVDLWSYYKFGVEVYRDIDADFNTKADQYRWLGTGGTRWGFDKDEDGKVDSWNQISAEEVSAELVAALRESDPARFARLLITESELKSLGLGAAKTESLAAKADRAARDFAGLAKRQSAVGPQARWVQFAASTPGIVPEGTDGSTKDVIVYENAVAMYEQDKQGGQLMAGTLIKVGDAWRLVELPSVGDEGEAIAQTTGNFFTPGGSAAAMAAASGGIGEATQKLVNAMEAIDSKLAEASDEGVIASLNEQRADVIEDLIANADTPAMRDSWVRQLVDTLGLAAQSGAYPGGTARLRKISRQYGSENESIASYADYQAISSEYVIRQTPEADFAEVQKWYLESLTGFVDRYPGTPETASAYLQLALSKEFEDKEDEAIAFYKKVATAFPGTDAGEKAAGAARRLDSVGRRIELEGSTIQGKPFSLASLRGKPVVVHYWATWCEPCKQDMKLLRRLQASYQRAGLQLVGVNVDATGQSAAAFLTENPLPWVQLFEPGGLESSRLAKTLGVQTLPTMMLIDPDGKVVRHNVRAAELDEELAAMLKKK
;
A
#
# COMPACT_ATOMS: atom_id res chain seq x y z
N MET A 1 42.71 38.11 -46.94
CA MET A 1 41.34 38.65 -47.07
C MET A 1 40.83 38.80 -45.64
N THR A 2 41.28 39.85 -44.94
CA THR A 2 40.55 41.12 -44.69
C THR A 2 39.26 40.87 -43.90
N ASP A 3 39.05 41.40 -42.69
CA ASP A 3 39.82 42.40 -41.96
C ASP A 3 39.48 42.38 -40.45
N HIS A 4 40.46 42.84 -39.68
CA HIS A 4 40.50 42.99 -38.23
C HIS A 4 39.84 44.31 -37.77
N LEU A 5 39.75 44.48 -36.43
CA LEU A 5 39.65 45.74 -35.64
C LEU A 5 38.23 46.29 -35.42
N LEU A 6 37.80 46.79 -34.25
CA LEU A 6 38.54 47.57 -33.23
C LEU A 6 37.75 47.64 -31.89
N LEU A 7 38.50 47.62 -30.78
CA LEU A 7 38.11 48.09 -29.44
C LEU A 7 37.65 49.57 -29.44
N ARG A 8 36.75 49.95 -28.52
CA ARG A 8 36.95 51.10 -27.60
C ARG A 8 35.94 51.15 -26.44
N ARG A 9 36.49 51.29 -25.23
CA ARG A 9 35.84 51.72 -23.97
C ARG A 9 35.34 53.18 -24.09
N VAL A 10 34.27 53.53 -23.35
CA VAL A 10 34.26 54.50 -22.21
C VAL A 10 32.82 54.88 -21.82
N LEU A 11 32.62 54.91 -20.49
CA LEU A 11 31.51 55.38 -19.66
C LEU A 11 30.62 56.53 -20.21
N ARG A 12 29.31 56.42 -19.95
CA ARG A 12 28.48 57.52 -19.42
C ARG A 12 27.23 56.99 -18.71
N ARG A 13 27.14 57.27 -17.41
CA ARG A 13 25.90 57.17 -16.60
C ARG A 13 24.81 58.03 -17.24
N ARG A 14 23.61 57.49 -17.41
CA ARG A 14 22.34 58.24 -17.37
C ARG A 14 21.23 57.33 -16.86
N PHE A 15 20.59 57.78 -15.78
CA PHE A 15 19.38 57.23 -15.20
C PHE A 15 18.28 57.04 -16.25
N LEU A 16 17.67 55.85 -16.30
CA LEU A 16 16.33 55.65 -16.82
C LEU A 16 15.62 54.60 -15.96
N ALA A 17 14.50 55.02 -15.38
CA ALA A 17 13.58 54.20 -14.61
C ALA A 17 12.95 53.10 -15.48
N PRO A 18 12.68 51.90 -14.95
CA PRO A 18 11.93 50.90 -15.68
C PRO A 18 10.43 51.23 -15.65
N ARG A 19 9.84 51.23 -16.85
CA ARG A 19 8.40 51.26 -17.08
C ARG A 19 7.76 50.01 -16.48
N PHE A 20 6.89 50.19 -15.49
CA PHE A 20 5.96 49.16 -15.04
C PHE A 20 4.94 48.88 -16.14
N GLY A 21 5.00 47.68 -16.72
CA GLY A 21 3.90 47.11 -17.48
C GLY A 21 2.90 46.48 -16.51
N THR A 22 1.72 47.09 -16.42
CA THR A 22 0.55 46.60 -15.71
C THR A 22 0.07 45.29 -16.34
N ILE A 23 0.19 44.18 -15.62
CA ILE A 23 -0.63 42.99 -15.83
C ILE A 23 -1.78 43.10 -14.82
N SER A 24 -2.98 43.34 -15.33
CA SER A 24 -4.22 43.43 -14.56
C SER A 24 -4.49 42.13 -13.82
N THR A 25 -4.41 42.19 -12.49
CA THR A 25 -5.08 41.28 -11.57
C THR A 25 -6.59 41.45 -11.73
N ILE A 26 -7.29 40.45 -12.27
CA ILE A 26 -8.72 40.27 -12.05
C ILE A 26 -8.85 39.56 -10.71
N ALA A 27 -8.70 40.34 -9.64
CA ALA A 27 -9.10 39.99 -8.28
C ALA A 27 -10.13 41.03 -7.85
N GLY A 28 -11.33 40.59 -7.49
CA GLY A 28 -12.36 41.45 -6.93
C GLY A 28 -13.59 41.60 -7.80
N LEU A 29 -14.60 40.77 -7.51
CA LEU A 29 -16.00 41.16 -7.60
C LEU A 29 -16.84 40.14 -6.82
N LEU A 30 -17.09 40.45 -5.54
CA LEU A 30 -18.43 40.70 -4.99
C LEU A 30 -18.44 40.50 -3.46
N LEU A 31 -18.25 41.60 -2.72
CA LEU A 31 -18.83 41.75 -1.39
C LEU A 31 -19.25 43.22 -1.17
N ALA A 32 -20.38 43.36 -0.48
CA ALA A 32 -21.01 44.55 0.09
C ALA A 32 -22.01 45.35 -0.77
N ALA A 33 -23.29 45.03 -0.60
CA ALA A 33 -24.31 46.03 -0.31
C ALA A 33 -25.21 45.51 0.83
N VAL A 34 -25.07 46.12 2.01
CA VAL A 34 -25.98 45.93 3.15
C VAL A 34 -27.20 46.83 2.94
N ALA A 35 -28.36 46.22 2.74
CA ALA A 35 -29.65 46.84 2.99
C ALA A 35 -30.40 45.92 3.96
N SER A 36 -30.81 46.48 5.08
CA SER A 36 -31.58 45.85 6.14
C SER A 36 -32.89 45.30 5.58
N GLY A 37 -32.91 43.99 5.38
CA GLY A 37 -34.08 43.18 5.08
C GLY A 37 -33.72 41.74 5.42
N GLU A 38 -34.65 40.99 6.00
CA GLU A 38 -34.49 39.55 6.19
C GLU A 38 -34.31 38.88 4.82
N LEU A 39 -33.06 38.76 4.35
CA LEU A 39 -32.73 37.86 3.27
C LEU A 39 -32.60 36.47 3.90
N SER A 40 -33.67 35.69 3.80
CA SER A 40 -33.52 34.25 3.64
C SER A 40 -32.59 34.05 2.44
N ALA A 41 -31.33 33.69 2.67
CA ALA A 41 -30.39 33.42 1.59
C ALA A 41 -31.00 32.33 0.71
N ALA A 42 -31.36 32.69 -0.53
CA ALA A 42 -31.99 31.76 -1.46
C ALA A 42 -30.99 30.63 -1.76
N THR A 43 -31.48 29.38 -1.74
CA THR A 43 -30.70 28.20 -2.13
C THR A 43 -30.04 28.46 -3.50
N PRO A 44 -28.70 28.32 -3.63
CA PRO A 44 -28.01 28.65 -4.87
C PRO A 44 -28.47 27.75 -6.01
N SER A 45 -28.34 28.23 -7.25
CA SER A 45 -28.58 27.39 -8.42
C SER A 45 -27.57 26.23 -8.47
N ALA A 46 -27.96 25.09 -9.05
CA ALA A 46 -27.06 23.94 -9.20
C ALA A 46 -25.77 24.33 -9.97
N ALA A 47 -25.90 25.13 -11.03
CA ALA A 47 -24.77 25.62 -11.81
C ALA A 47 -23.80 26.47 -10.97
N SER A 48 -24.32 27.37 -10.13
CA SER A 48 -23.49 28.18 -9.24
C SER A 48 -22.75 27.33 -8.21
N ALA A 49 -23.44 26.35 -7.61
CA ALA A 49 -22.86 25.46 -6.61
C ALA A 49 -21.79 24.53 -7.21
N LEU A 50 -21.99 24.06 -8.44
CA LEU A 50 -21.01 23.23 -9.17
C LEU A 50 -19.77 24.00 -9.63
N GLY A 51 -19.85 25.34 -9.68
CA GLY A 51 -18.72 26.21 -9.99
C GLY A 51 -17.70 26.32 -8.85
N ILE A 52 -18.07 25.95 -7.62
CA ILE A 52 -17.16 25.91 -6.46
C ILE A 52 -16.24 24.70 -6.61
N ARG A 53 -14.93 24.93 -6.52
CA ARG A 53 -13.88 23.92 -6.72
C ARG A 53 -13.10 23.70 -5.42
N PRO A 54 -12.54 22.49 -5.21
CA PRO A 54 -11.60 22.23 -4.13
C PRO A 54 -10.49 23.28 -4.06
N ILE A 55 -10.07 23.64 -2.85
CA ILE A 55 -8.89 24.50 -2.65
C ILE A 55 -7.63 23.77 -3.10
N GLN A 56 -7.53 22.48 -2.77
CA GLN A 56 -6.39 21.66 -3.14
C GLN A 56 -6.45 21.24 -4.61
N GLU A 57 -5.31 21.36 -5.30
CA GLU A 57 -5.19 20.96 -6.70
C GLU A 57 -5.16 19.43 -6.85
N GLY A 58 -5.53 18.94 -8.05
CA GLY A 58 -5.43 17.52 -8.39
C GLY A 58 -6.48 16.61 -7.73
N VAL A 59 -7.44 17.16 -6.98
CA VAL A 59 -8.58 16.39 -6.45
C VAL A 59 -9.41 15.85 -7.61
N ASP A 60 -9.63 14.53 -7.60
CA ASP A 60 -10.36 13.81 -8.63
C ASP A 60 -11.84 13.67 -8.25
N TYR A 61 -12.67 14.59 -8.73
CA TYR A 61 -14.11 14.67 -8.43
C TYR A 61 -14.95 14.83 -9.73
N ASP A 62 -16.26 14.62 -9.64
CA ASP A 62 -17.15 14.74 -10.80
C ASP A 62 -17.22 16.21 -11.29
N ILE A 63 -16.75 16.43 -12.50
CA ILE A 63 -16.88 17.69 -13.25
C ILE A 63 -17.99 17.48 -14.29
N VAL A 64 -19.07 18.26 -14.18
CA VAL A 64 -20.22 18.16 -15.08
C VAL A 64 -20.20 19.27 -16.13
N SER A 65 -20.68 18.97 -17.34
CA SER A 65 -20.78 19.98 -18.40
C SER A 65 -21.87 21.00 -18.07
N PRO A 66 -21.81 22.22 -18.64
CA PRO A 66 -22.84 23.24 -18.43
C PRO A 66 -24.26 22.74 -18.73
N GLU A 67 -24.44 21.95 -19.79
CA GLU A 67 -25.75 21.41 -20.21
C GLU A 67 -26.29 20.33 -19.25
N VAL A 68 -25.39 19.65 -18.53
CA VAL A 68 -25.77 18.73 -17.46
C VAL A 68 -26.07 19.50 -16.18
N ALA A 69 -25.29 20.53 -15.87
CA ALA A 69 -25.46 21.37 -14.68
C ALA A 69 -26.84 22.05 -14.62
N GLU A 70 -27.40 22.46 -15.77
CA GLU A 70 -28.76 23.03 -15.86
C GLU A 70 -29.87 22.04 -15.48
N ARG A 71 -29.60 20.74 -15.56
CA ARG A 71 -30.55 19.66 -15.23
C ARG A 71 -30.30 19.07 -13.84
N CYS A 72 -29.26 19.50 -13.15
CA CYS A 72 -28.98 19.11 -11.77
C CYS A 72 -29.98 19.79 -10.82
N THR A 73 -30.24 19.15 -9.68
CA THR A 73 -31.14 19.67 -8.66
C THR A 73 -30.37 20.01 -7.40
N VAL A 74 -30.92 20.92 -6.60
CA VAL A 74 -30.39 21.27 -5.28
C VAL A 74 -31.44 20.95 -4.24
N THR A 75 -31.05 20.25 -3.18
CA THR A 75 -31.92 19.87 -2.07
C THR A 75 -31.31 20.33 -0.76
N ASP A 76 -32.13 20.85 0.15
CA ASP A 76 -31.66 21.27 1.47
C ASP A 76 -31.22 20.07 2.33
N ILE A 77 -30.29 20.31 3.24
CA ILE A 77 -29.86 19.33 4.25
C ILE A 77 -30.85 19.39 5.43
N ASP A 78 -31.66 18.35 5.59
CA ASP A 78 -32.57 18.20 6.73
C ASP A 78 -31.95 17.24 7.78
N LYS A 79 -31.07 17.79 8.63
CA LYS A 79 -30.42 17.05 9.71
C LYS A 79 -30.26 17.93 10.95
N ALA A 80 -30.57 17.38 12.13
CA ALA A 80 -30.44 18.11 13.40
C ALA A 80 -29.00 18.64 13.60
N GLY A 81 -28.88 19.96 13.74
CA GLY A 81 -27.61 20.67 13.98
C GLY A 81 -26.79 20.99 12.73
N TRP A 82 -27.24 20.62 11.53
CA TRP A 82 -26.58 20.94 10.26
C TRP A 82 -27.57 21.67 9.37
N SER A 83 -27.14 22.72 8.68
CA SER A 83 -27.92 23.37 7.63
C SER A 83 -27.09 23.50 6.35
N GLY A 84 -27.72 23.68 5.19
CA GLY A 84 -27.00 23.78 3.91
C GLY A 84 -27.72 23.04 2.79
N TRP A 85 -26.97 22.68 1.74
CA TRP A 85 -27.55 22.09 0.53
C TRP A 85 -26.68 20.99 -0.09
N THR A 86 -27.33 20.09 -0.82
CA THR A 86 -26.72 19.01 -1.61
C THR A 86 -27.08 19.21 -3.07
N VAL A 87 -26.10 19.08 -3.97
CA VAL A 87 -26.31 19.13 -5.41
C VAL A 87 -26.36 17.72 -5.96
N LEU A 88 -27.44 17.39 -6.67
CA LEU A 88 -27.66 16.08 -7.27
C LEU A 88 -27.60 16.16 -8.79
N SER A 89 -27.00 15.14 -9.42
CA SER A 89 -27.05 14.94 -10.86
C SER A 89 -28.48 14.58 -11.33
N PRO A 90 -28.76 14.63 -12.65
CA PRO A 90 -30.10 14.30 -13.17
C PRO A 90 -30.56 12.87 -12.85
N ASP A 91 -29.63 11.95 -12.64
CA ASP A 91 -29.87 10.55 -12.23
C ASP A 91 -29.85 10.34 -10.70
N GLY A 92 -29.76 11.43 -9.92
CA GLY A 92 -29.91 11.41 -8.46
C GLY A 92 -28.63 11.14 -7.68
N MET A 93 -27.46 11.12 -8.31
CA MET A 93 -26.17 10.95 -7.63
C MET A 93 -25.73 12.26 -6.98
N THR A 94 -25.10 12.19 -5.81
CA THR A 94 -24.56 13.39 -5.15
C THR A 94 -23.30 13.87 -5.86
N LEU A 95 -23.27 15.15 -6.22
CA LEU A 95 -22.12 15.80 -6.85
C LEU A 95 -21.36 16.69 -5.85
N ARG A 96 -22.09 17.46 -5.03
CA ARG A 96 -21.52 18.37 -4.03
C ARG A 96 -22.40 18.41 -2.79
N ARG A 97 -21.81 18.76 -1.66
CA ARG A 97 -22.54 19.14 -0.45
C ARG A 97 -21.84 20.32 0.22
N PHE A 98 -22.63 21.27 0.70
CA PHE A 98 -22.15 22.45 1.41
C PHE A 98 -22.95 22.58 2.69
N ALA A 99 -22.27 22.61 3.83
CA ALA A 99 -22.92 22.61 5.14
C ALA A 99 -22.37 23.70 6.07
N ASP A 100 -23.28 24.27 6.85
CA ASP A 100 -23.05 24.96 8.11
C ASP A 100 -23.23 23.93 9.23
N THR A 101 -22.19 23.70 10.00
CA THR A 101 -22.15 22.71 11.08
C THR A 101 -22.21 23.34 12.48
N ASN A 102 -22.25 24.67 12.59
CA ASN A 102 -22.28 25.39 13.87
C ASN A 102 -23.53 26.29 14.06
N GLY A 103 -24.34 26.48 13.03
CA GLY A 103 -25.58 27.24 13.03
C GLY A 103 -25.42 28.75 12.85
N ASP A 104 -24.24 29.25 12.44
CA ASP A 104 -23.98 30.68 12.22
C ASP A 104 -24.44 31.20 10.85
N LYS A 105 -25.01 30.31 10.03
CA LYS A 105 -25.51 30.54 8.67
C LYS A 105 -24.41 30.79 7.63
N LYS A 106 -23.18 30.37 7.89
CA LYS A 106 -22.08 30.33 6.92
C LYS A 106 -21.68 28.88 6.67
N VAL A 107 -21.33 28.59 5.41
CA VAL A 107 -20.80 27.27 5.07
C VAL A 107 -19.41 27.16 5.68
N ASP A 108 -19.17 26.07 6.42
CA ASP A 108 -17.89 25.71 7.03
C ASP A 108 -17.38 24.34 6.54
N LEU A 109 -18.18 23.64 5.73
CA LEU A 109 -17.83 22.35 5.15
C LEU A 109 -18.22 22.29 3.68
N TRP A 110 -17.23 22.10 2.82
CA TRP A 110 -17.39 21.91 1.37
C TRP A 110 -16.98 20.49 0.99
N SER A 111 -17.93 19.66 0.57
CA SER A 111 -17.72 18.26 0.21
C SER A 111 -17.88 18.02 -1.29
N TYR A 112 -16.95 17.24 -1.85
CA TYR A 112 -16.84 16.95 -3.27
C TYR A 112 -16.93 15.45 -3.52
N TYR A 113 -17.64 15.08 -4.59
CA TYR A 113 -18.00 13.69 -4.85
C TYR A 113 -17.50 13.22 -6.22
N LYS A 114 -17.15 11.94 -6.31
CA LYS A 114 -16.88 11.23 -7.56
C LYS A 114 -17.76 9.99 -7.63
N PHE A 115 -18.56 9.84 -8.68
CA PHE A 115 -19.54 8.76 -8.82
C PHE A 115 -20.47 8.61 -7.59
N GLY A 116 -20.88 9.72 -6.98
CA GLY A 116 -21.77 9.73 -5.81
C GLY A 116 -21.08 9.41 -4.48
N VAL A 117 -19.76 9.22 -4.50
CA VAL A 117 -18.90 8.94 -3.34
C VAL A 117 -18.22 10.22 -2.89
N GLU A 118 -18.26 10.58 -1.61
CA GLU A 118 -17.49 11.75 -1.13
C GLU A 118 -16.00 11.42 -1.17
N VAL A 119 -15.24 12.17 -1.97
CA VAL A 119 -13.81 11.92 -2.18
C VAL A 119 -12.90 12.97 -1.54
N TYR A 120 -13.46 14.13 -1.21
CA TYR A 120 -12.68 15.25 -0.70
C TYR A 120 -13.56 16.25 0.06
N ARG A 121 -12.98 16.96 1.04
CA ARG A 121 -13.61 18.12 1.67
C ARG A 121 -12.61 19.20 2.11
N ASP A 122 -13.03 20.44 1.95
CA ASP A 122 -12.47 21.62 2.61
C ASP A 122 -13.26 21.88 3.91
N ILE A 123 -12.57 22.22 5.00
CA ILE A 123 -13.17 22.44 6.32
C ILE A 123 -12.63 23.74 6.90
N ASP A 124 -13.54 24.60 7.35
CA ASP A 124 -13.28 25.78 8.19
C ASP A 124 -13.58 25.38 9.65
N ALA A 125 -12.57 24.92 10.37
CA ALA A 125 -12.76 24.35 11.70
C ALA A 125 -12.79 25.40 12.82
N ASP A 126 -12.27 26.60 12.57
CA ASP A 126 -12.29 27.72 13.52
C ASP A 126 -13.42 28.74 13.24
N PHE A 127 -14.17 28.52 12.15
CA PHE A 127 -15.35 29.27 11.72
C PHE A 127 -15.07 30.71 11.33
N ASN A 128 -13.90 30.96 10.76
CA ASN A 128 -13.46 32.31 10.37
C ASN A 128 -13.75 32.65 8.90
N THR A 129 -14.45 31.77 8.19
CA THR A 129 -14.84 31.82 6.76
C THR A 129 -13.80 31.36 5.75
N LYS A 130 -12.71 30.74 6.21
CA LYS A 130 -11.69 30.14 5.37
C LYS A 130 -11.43 28.71 5.79
N ALA A 131 -11.13 27.84 4.84
CA ALA A 131 -10.76 26.48 5.17
C ALA A 131 -9.34 26.44 5.76
N ASP A 132 -9.20 25.78 6.90
CA ASP A 132 -7.95 25.53 7.62
C ASP A 132 -7.61 24.02 7.69
N GLN A 133 -8.49 23.17 7.16
CA GLN A 133 -8.24 21.74 7.02
C GLN A 133 -8.73 21.18 5.69
N TYR A 134 -7.99 20.18 5.20
CA TYR A 134 -8.27 19.50 3.94
C TYR A 134 -8.27 18.00 4.15
N ARG A 135 -9.31 17.31 3.68
CA ARG A 135 -9.40 15.85 3.81
C ARG A 135 -9.70 15.17 2.50
N TRP A 136 -8.92 14.12 2.20
CA TRP A 136 -9.14 13.22 1.08
C TRP A 136 -9.70 11.91 1.62
N LEU A 137 -10.73 11.42 0.97
CA LEU A 137 -11.51 10.25 1.35
C LEU A 137 -11.46 9.32 0.13
N GLY A 138 -10.58 8.32 0.15
CA GLY A 138 -10.38 7.46 -1.00
C GLY A 138 -9.75 6.13 -0.66
N THR A 139 -9.62 5.28 -1.68
CA THR A 139 -9.25 3.86 -1.53
C THR A 139 -7.78 3.61 -1.14
N GLY A 140 -6.89 4.61 -1.23
CA GLY A 140 -5.48 4.57 -0.78
C GLY A 140 -5.27 5.02 0.68
N GLY A 141 -6.36 5.36 1.39
CA GLY A 141 -6.36 5.86 2.76
C GLY A 141 -6.96 7.26 2.89
N THR A 142 -7.20 7.69 4.13
CA THR A 142 -7.64 9.06 4.43
C THR A 142 -6.43 9.96 4.63
N ARG A 143 -6.39 11.09 3.93
CA ARG A 143 -5.45 12.17 4.22
C ARG A 143 -6.16 13.26 5.00
N TRP A 144 -5.49 13.82 5.99
CA TRP A 144 -5.97 14.97 6.72
C TRP A 144 -4.82 15.94 6.93
N GLY A 145 -4.86 17.05 6.19
CA GLY A 145 -3.90 18.14 6.26
C GLY A 145 -4.48 19.33 7.04
N PHE A 146 -3.60 20.06 7.71
CA PHE A 146 -3.87 21.36 8.32
C PHE A 146 -3.14 22.46 7.55
N ASP A 147 -3.78 23.61 7.46
CA ASP A 147 -3.31 24.85 6.85
C ASP A 147 -3.50 25.96 7.88
N LYS A 148 -2.43 26.25 8.62
CA LYS A 148 -2.48 27.11 9.80
C LYS A 148 -2.38 28.58 9.44
N ASP A 149 -1.76 28.90 8.31
CA ASP A 149 -1.66 30.27 7.80
C ASP A 149 -2.72 30.62 6.75
N GLU A 150 -3.56 29.64 6.39
CA GLU A 150 -4.70 29.75 5.49
C GLU A 150 -4.30 30.22 4.08
N ASP A 151 -3.10 29.82 3.64
CA ASP A 151 -2.56 30.17 2.33
C ASP A 151 -3.07 29.25 1.20
N GLY A 152 -3.89 28.25 1.55
CA GLY A 152 -4.41 27.25 0.64
C GLY A 152 -3.52 26.02 0.50
N LYS A 153 -2.47 25.87 1.32
CA LYS A 153 -1.53 24.74 1.27
C LYS A 153 -1.45 24.03 2.61
N VAL A 154 -1.30 22.71 2.55
CA VAL A 154 -1.15 21.90 3.76
C VAL A 154 0.19 22.19 4.42
N ASP A 155 0.22 22.73 5.64
CA ASP A 155 1.42 22.90 6.47
C ASP A 155 1.86 21.61 7.18
N SER A 156 0.90 20.74 7.50
CA SER A 156 1.18 19.51 8.25
C SER A 156 0.12 18.45 8.03
N TRP A 157 0.53 17.19 8.05
CA TRP A 157 -0.38 16.04 7.97
C TRP A 157 -0.73 15.51 9.35
N ASN A 158 -2.00 15.63 9.76
CA ASN A 158 -2.52 14.94 10.94
C ASN A 158 -2.65 13.43 10.70
N GLN A 159 -3.09 13.07 9.49
CA GLN A 159 -3.23 11.68 9.04
C GLN A 159 -2.76 11.58 7.59
N ILE A 160 -1.90 10.60 7.32
CA ILE A 160 -1.42 10.29 5.96
C ILE A 160 -0.94 8.83 5.94
N SER A 161 -1.41 8.04 4.98
CA SER A 161 -0.98 6.65 4.81
C SER A 161 0.43 6.58 4.21
N ALA A 162 1.11 5.44 4.33
CA ALA A 162 2.41 5.23 3.68
C ALA A 162 2.32 5.38 2.16
N GLU A 163 1.21 4.94 1.58
CA GLU A 163 0.89 5.08 0.15
C GLU A 163 0.82 6.56 -0.25
N GLU A 164 0.08 7.35 0.51
CA GLU A 164 -0.07 8.79 0.25
C GLU A 164 1.21 9.59 0.53
N VAL A 165 2.03 9.19 1.51
CA VAL A 165 3.38 9.76 1.68
C VAL A 165 4.21 9.56 0.40
N SER A 166 4.12 8.38 -0.22
CA SER A 166 4.85 8.08 -1.44
C SER A 166 4.35 8.89 -2.66
N ALA A 167 3.04 9.16 -2.72
CA ALA A 167 2.44 10.03 -3.74
C ALA A 167 2.87 11.49 -3.58
N GLU A 168 2.84 12.02 -2.34
CA GLU A 168 3.31 13.36 -2.02
C GLU A 168 4.81 13.52 -2.29
N LEU A 169 5.60 12.47 -2.06
CA LEU A 169 7.03 12.45 -2.34
C LEU A 169 7.33 12.60 -3.84
N VAL A 170 6.63 11.83 -4.69
CA VAL A 170 6.74 11.96 -6.16
C VAL A 170 6.34 13.37 -6.60
N ALA A 171 5.26 13.91 -6.03
CA ALA A 171 4.79 15.24 -6.37
C ALA A 171 5.78 16.35 -5.94
N ALA A 172 6.39 16.22 -4.75
CA ALA A 172 7.41 17.14 -4.27
C ALA A 172 8.66 17.16 -5.18
N LEU A 173 9.08 16.02 -5.71
CA LEU A 173 10.18 15.95 -6.68
C LEU A 173 9.80 16.56 -8.03
N ARG A 174 8.64 16.16 -8.58
CA ARG A 174 8.10 16.68 -9.85
C ARG A 174 8.02 18.20 -9.87
N GLU A 175 7.56 18.78 -8.76
CA GLU A 175 7.33 20.22 -8.62
C GLU A 175 8.55 20.96 -8.07
N SER A 176 9.61 20.24 -7.70
CA SER A 176 10.78 20.79 -7.02
C SER A 176 10.43 21.61 -5.78
N ASP A 177 9.49 21.10 -4.97
CA ASP A 177 8.92 21.77 -3.80
C ASP A 177 9.52 21.22 -2.49
N PRO A 178 10.54 21.88 -1.90
CA PRO A 178 11.13 21.45 -0.64
C PRO A 178 10.20 21.63 0.55
N ALA A 179 9.25 22.57 0.51
CA ALA A 179 8.29 22.73 1.59
C ALA A 179 7.33 21.54 1.61
N ARG A 180 6.85 21.10 0.43
CA ARG A 180 6.03 19.90 0.30
C ARG A 180 6.71 18.65 0.86
N PHE A 181 7.99 18.44 0.54
CA PHE A 181 8.78 17.33 1.08
C PHE A 181 8.98 17.42 2.60
N ALA A 182 9.34 18.60 3.13
CA ALA A 182 9.64 18.76 4.54
C ALA A 182 8.48 18.36 5.46
N ARG A 183 7.24 18.51 5.00
CA ARG A 183 6.01 18.15 5.73
C ARG A 183 5.79 16.65 5.86
N LEU A 184 6.53 15.84 5.09
CA LEU A 184 6.50 14.37 5.14
C LEU A 184 7.52 13.81 6.14
N LEU A 185 8.52 14.62 6.53
CA LEU A 185 9.58 14.20 7.44
C LEU A 185 9.09 14.13 8.88
N ILE A 186 9.64 13.18 9.62
CA ILE A 186 9.40 13.06 11.06
C ILE A 186 9.96 14.29 11.80
N THR A 187 9.21 14.79 12.77
CA THR A 187 9.62 15.92 13.60
C THR A 187 10.30 15.47 14.89
N GLU A 188 11.05 16.35 15.55
CA GLU A 188 11.69 16.05 16.84
C GLU A 188 10.67 15.69 17.94
N SER A 189 9.51 16.36 17.95
CA SER A 189 8.43 16.04 18.90
C SER A 189 7.80 14.68 18.64
N GLU A 190 7.62 14.31 17.36
CA GLU A 190 7.12 12.99 16.98
C GLU A 190 8.13 11.89 17.34
N LEU A 191 9.42 12.10 17.07
CA LEU A 191 10.48 11.17 17.48
C LEU A 191 10.49 10.92 19.00
N LYS A 192 10.37 11.99 19.80
CA LYS A 192 10.24 11.86 21.27
C LYS A 192 9.01 11.06 21.69
N SER A 193 7.90 11.18 20.95
CA SER A 193 6.64 10.49 21.28
C SER A 193 6.68 8.98 21.04
N LEU A 194 7.53 8.52 20.11
CA LEU A 194 7.73 7.11 19.76
C LEU A 194 8.38 6.30 20.88
N GLY A 195 9.08 6.97 21.80
CA GLY A 195 9.73 6.31 22.92
C GLY A 195 10.89 5.40 22.51
N LEU A 196 11.57 5.71 21.40
CA LEU A 196 12.80 5.03 20.96
C LEU A 196 13.97 5.32 21.93
N GLY A 197 14.99 4.45 21.93
CA GLY A 197 16.23 4.71 22.68
C GLY A 197 16.92 6.00 22.24
N ALA A 198 17.71 6.60 23.13
CA ALA A 198 18.32 7.92 22.93
C ALA A 198 19.22 7.97 21.67
N ALA A 199 20.08 6.97 21.47
CA ALA A 199 20.98 6.92 20.31
C ALA A 199 20.22 6.80 18.98
N LYS A 200 19.17 5.95 18.92
CA LYS A 200 18.34 5.81 17.72
C LYS A 200 17.55 7.08 17.44
N THR A 201 17.01 7.72 18.48
CA THR A 201 16.29 9.00 18.38
C THR A 201 17.19 10.09 17.79
N GLU A 202 18.41 10.24 18.31
CA GLU A 202 19.39 11.23 17.81
C GLU A 202 19.80 10.94 16.36
N SER A 203 20.03 9.67 16.01
CA SER A 203 20.38 9.26 14.66
C SER A 203 19.28 9.58 13.64
N LEU A 204 18.02 9.25 13.95
CA LEU A 204 16.88 9.52 13.06
C LEU A 204 16.60 11.03 12.93
N ALA A 205 16.76 11.80 14.01
CA ALA A 205 16.65 13.25 13.96
C ALA A 205 17.71 13.85 13.01
N ALA A 206 18.97 13.41 13.12
CA ALA A 206 20.05 13.87 12.26
C ALA A 206 19.82 13.51 10.79
N LYS A 207 19.24 12.34 10.50
CA LYS A 207 18.85 11.92 9.14
C LYS A 207 17.73 12.79 8.57
N ALA A 208 16.66 13.01 9.33
CA ALA A 208 15.53 13.84 8.90
C ALA A 208 15.96 15.29 8.64
N ASP A 209 16.78 15.85 9.53
CA ASP A 209 17.36 17.19 9.37
C ASP A 209 18.22 17.32 8.12
N ARG A 210 19.03 16.29 7.82
CA ARG A 210 19.83 16.25 6.59
C ARG A 210 18.95 16.16 5.36
N ALA A 211 17.94 15.30 5.38
CA ALA A 211 16.99 15.14 4.28
C ALA A 211 16.31 16.47 3.94
N ALA A 212 15.82 17.19 4.94
CA ALA A 212 15.19 18.51 4.77
C ALA A 212 16.12 19.52 4.08
N ARG A 213 17.40 19.56 4.47
CA ARG A 213 18.40 20.47 3.87
C ARG A 213 18.78 20.09 2.44
N ASP A 214 18.92 18.79 2.17
CA ASP A 214 19.53 18.31 0.93
C ASP A 214 18.52 18.09 -0.21
N PHE A 215 17.21 18.05 0.11
CA PHE A 215 16.15 17.80 -0.87
C PHE A 215 16.10 18.79 -2.01
N ALA A 216 16.26 20.09 -1.76
CA ALA A 216 16.25 21.11 -2.82
C ALA A 216 17.39 20.89 -3.84
N GLY A 217 18.53 20.34 -3.39
CA GLY A 217 19.61 19.92 -4.27
C GLY A 217 19.27 18.64 -5.04
N LEU A 218 18.52 17.72 -4.44
CA LEU A 218 18.07 16.48 -5.09
C LEU A 218 17.07 16.77 -6.20
N ALA A 219 16.02 17.52 -5.89
CA ALA A 219 14.97 17.85 -6.85
C ALA A 219 15.52 18.55 -8.11
N LYS A 220 16.59 19.35 -7.97
CA LYS A 220 17.25 20.03 -9.09
C LYS A 220 18.17 19.14 -9.93
N ARG A 221 18.79 18.12 -9.32
CA ARG A 221 19.82 17.29 -9.99
C ARG A 221 19.23 16.04 -10.66
N GLN A 222 18.17 15.49 -10.09
CA GLN A 222 17.51 14.30 -10.61
C GLN A 222 16.71 14.65 -11.88
N SER A 223 16.64 13.72 -12.83
CA SER A 223 15.85 13.87 -14.07
C SER A 223 14.76 12.81 -14.25
N ALA A 224 14.70 11.80 -13.38
CA ALA A 224 13.81 10.66 -13.56
C ALA A 224 12.34 11.01 -13.24
N VAL A 225 12.09 11.75 -12.15
CA VAL A 225 10.76 12.28 -11.82
C VAL A 225 10.59 13.64 -12.47
N GLY A 226 10.16 13.65 -13.74
CA GLY A 226 9.94 14.85 -14.52
C GLY A 226 8.54 15.46 -14.37
N PRO A 227 8.23 16.57 -15.08
CA PRO A 227 7.01 17.36 -14.89
C PRO A 227 5.70 16.61 -15.20
N GLN A 228 5.75 15.53 -15.97
CA GLN A 228 4.60 14.70 -16.32
C GLN A 228 4.51 13.43 -15.47
N ALA A 229 5.44 13.22 -14.53
CA ALA A 229 5.45 12.06 -13.67
C ALA A 229 4.15 11.99 -12.85
N ARG A 230 3.47 10.84 -12.96
CA ARG A 230 2.26 10.52 -12.22
C ARG A 230 2.57 9.36 -11.29
N TRP A 231 2.32 9.53 -10.01
CA TRP A 231 2.39 8.41 -9.06
C TRP A 231 1.40 7.30 -9.47
N VAL A 232 1.83 6.05 -9.34
CA VAL A 232 1.07 4.86 -9.76
C VAL A 232 0.76 3.97 -8.57
N GLN A 233 1.77 3.61 -7.78
CA GLN A 233 1.64 2.60 -6.75
C GLN A 233 2.69 2.78 -5.65
N PHE A 234 2.30 2.43 -4.43
CA PHE A 234 3.20 2.18 -3.32
C PHE A 234 3.58 0.70 -3.26
N ALA A 235 4.87 0.42 -3.11
CA ALA A 235 5.39 -0.92 -2.97
C ALA A 235 6.32 -1.00 -1.75
N ALA A 236 6.01 -1.89 -0.82
CA ALA A 236 6.84 -2.22 0.32
C ALA A 236 6.51 -3.64 0.79
N SER A 237 7.43 -4.28 1.51
CA SER A 237 7.10 -5.46 2.33
C SER A 237 6.13 -5.06 3.44
N THR A 238 5.47 -6.02 4.07
CA THR A 238 4.65 -5.77 5.27
C THR A 238 5.44 -4.95 6.31
N PRO A 239 4.82 -3.95 6.97
CA PRO A 239 5.55 -3.15 7.93
C PRO A 239 5.94 -4.02 9.12
N GLY A 240 7.20 -3.92 9.53
CA GLY A 240 7.72 -4.60 10.71
C GLY A 240 7.34 -3.87 12.00
N ILE A 241 7.48 -4.59 13.12
CA ILE A 241 7.31 -4.04 14.46
C ILE A 241 8.69 -4.08 15.12
N VAL A 242 9.13 -2.94 15.64
CA VAL A 242 10.24 -2.82 16.59
C VAL A 242 9.63 -2.97 17.98
N PRO A 243 9.83 -4.10 18.68
CA PRO A 243 9.20 -4.32 19.96
C PRO A 243 9.69 -3.36 21.04
N GLU A 244 8.85 -3.06 22.01
CA GLU A 244 9.24 -2.47 23.30
C GLU A 244 10.45 -3.21 23.90
N GLY A 245 11.40 -2.46 24.44
CA GLY A 245 12.66 -2.96 25.02
C GLY A 245 13.82 -3.06 24.04
N THR A 246 13.58 -3.00 22.72
CA THR A 246 14.63 -3.04 21.69
C THR A 246 15.46 -1.76 21.72
N ASP A 247 16.77 -1.85 21.94
CA ASP A 247 17.70 -0.71 22.03
C ASP A 247 17.23 0.41 22.97
N GLY A 248 16.52 0.06 24.04
CA GLY A 248 15.97 1.03 24.99
C GLY A 248 14.67 1.69 24.54
N SER A 249 13.97 1.12 23.56
CA SER A 249 12.59 1.51 23.23
C SER A 249 11.65 1.24 24.43
N THR A 250 10.67 2.11 24.60
CA THR A 250 9.68 2.08 25.69
C THR A 250 8.27 1.76 25.18
N LYS A 251 8.12 1.57 23.86
CA LYS A 251 6.90 1.23 23.16
C LYS A 251 7.23 0.47 21.87
N ASP A 252 6.24 -0.25 21.37
CA ASP A 252 6.29 -0.81 20.02
C ASP A 252 6.28 0.31 18.97
N VAL A 253 7.09 0.17 17.93
CA VAL A 253 7.15 1.10 16.80
C VAL A 253 6.95 0.34 15.50
N ILE A 254 6.01 0.81 14.67
CA ILE A 254 5.67 0.17 13.39
C ILE A 254 6.41 0.90 12.27
N VAL A 255 7.08 0.15 11.41
CA VAL A 255 8.04 0.69 10.43
C VAL A 255 7.92 -0.04 9.10
N TYR A 256 7.88 0.71 8.00
CA TYR A 256 8.25 0.19 6.67
C TYR A 256 9.73 0.44 6.44
N GLU A 257 10.43 -0.59 5.97
CA GLU A 257 11.77 -0.46 5.41
C GLU A 257 11.70 -0.54 3.89
N ASN A 258 12.60 0.18 3.23
CA ASN A 258 12.78 0.13 1.78
C ASN A 258 11.48 0.35 1.01
N ALA A 259 10.68 1.32 1.46
CA ALA A 259 9.46 1.69 0.77
C ALA A 259 9.76 2.32 -0.58
N VAL A 260 8.97 1.98 -1.59
CA VAL A 260 9.13 2.42 -2.96
C VAL A 260 7.85 3.11 -3.44
N ALA A 261 8.02 4.27 -4.07
CA ALA A 261 6.98 4.91 -4.87
C ALA A 261 7.22 4.56 -6.34
N MET A 262 6.25 3.92 -6.98
CA MET A 262 6.25 3.71 -8.43
C MET A 262 5.53 4.88 -9.10
N TYR A 263 6.10 5.38 -10.19
CA TYR A 263 5.51 6.44 -10.99
C TYR A 263 5.56 6.08 -12.48
N GLU A 264 4.77 6.79 -13.28
CA GLU A 264 4.72 6.66 -14.73
C GLU A 264 5.02 8.03 -15.35
N GLN A 265 5.87 8.04 -16.37
CA GLN A 265 6.16 9.20 -17.20
C GLN A 265 6.31 8.74 -18.65
N ASP A 266 5.65 9.43 -19.59
CA ASP A 266 5.71 9.10 -21.02
C ASP A 266 5.42 7.62 -21.35
N LYS A 267 4.50 7.00 -20.57
CA LYS A 267 4.13 5.56 -20.63
C LYS A 267 5.24 4.59 -20.22
N GLN A 268 6.30 5.09 -19.59
CA GLN A 268 7.35 4.29 -18.98
C GLN A 268 7.20 4.34 -17.46
N GLY A 269 7.37 3.20 -16.81
CA GLY A 269 7.37 3.10 -15.35
C GLY A 269 8.74 3.47 -14.78
N GLY A 270 8.74 4.14 -13.64
CA GLY A 270 9.92 4.46 -12.85
C GLY A 270 9.70 4.12 -11.38
N GLN A 271 10.79 3.93 -10.65
CA GLN A 271 10.78 3.68 -9.22
C GLN A 271 11.48 4.82 -8.49
N LEU A 272 11.03 5.12 -7.29
CA LEU A 272 11.60 6.10 -6.38
C LEU A 272 11.67 5.45 -5.00
N MET A 273 12.87 5.27 -4.47
CA MET A 273 13.05 4.70 -3.15
C MET A 273 12.79 5.78 -2.10
N ALA A 274 11.69 5.63 -1.36
CA ALA A 274 11.33 6.52 -0.27
C ALA A 274 12.17 6.26 0.99
N GLY A 275 12.66 5.03 1.18
CA GLY A 275 13.47 4.63 2.34
C GLY A 275 12.58 4.17 3.51
N THR A 276 12.96 4.51 4.74
CA THR A 276 12.18 4.13 5.93
C THR A 276 10.99 5.06 6.18
N LEU A 277 9.81 4.47 6.43
CA LEU A 277 8.66 5.19 6.98
C LEU A 277 8.34 4.68 8.39
N ILE A 278 8.15 5.60 9.33
CA ILE A 278 7.74 5.27 10.70
C ILE A 278 6.30 5.72 10.94
N LYS A 279 5.49 4.86 11.55
CA LYS A 279 4.13 5.22 11.96
C LYS A 279 4.15 6.00 13.27
N VAL A 280 3.63 7.23 13.24
CA VAL A 280 3.43 8.11 14.41
C VAL A 280 1.94 8.45 14.52
N GLY A 281 1.26 7.87 15.52
CA GLY A 281 -0.20 7.97 15.60
C GLY A 281 -0.86 7.39 14.34
N ASP A 282 -1.65 8.20 13.64
CA ASP A 282 -2.31 7.84 12.39
C ASP A 282 -1.55 8.30 11.12
N ALA A 283 -0.35 8.84 11.28
CA ALA A 283 0.45 9.37 10.19
C ALA A 283 1.74 8.57 9.98
N TRP A 284 2.10 8.37 8.71
CA TRP A 284 3.42 7.85 8.35
C TRP A 284 4.39 9.00 8.06
N ARG A 285 5.65 8.82 8.47
CA ARG A 285 6.71 9.83 8.35
C ARG A 285 7.98 9.27 7.74
N LEU A 286 8.55 10.02 6.80
CA LEU A 286 9.89 9.77 6.27
C LEU A 286 10.96 10.19 7.28
N VAL A 287 12.09 9.51 7.29
CA VAL A 287 13.23 9.85 8.17
C VAL A 287 14.50 10.18 7.40
N GLU A 288 14.49 10.05 6.08
CA GLU A 288 15.67 10.24 5.24
C GLU A 288 15.32 10.80 3.86
N LEU A 289 16.37 11.11 3.11
CA LEU A 289 16.26 11.62 1.75
C LEU A 289 15.94 10.47 0.80
N PRO A 290 14.99 10.61 -0.15
CA PRO A 290 14.72 9.56 -1.11
C PRO A 290 15.89 9.38 -2.08
N SER A 291 16.05 8.18 -2.63
CA SER A 291 16.95 7.92 -3.74
C SER A 291 16.16 7.68 -5.04
N VAL A 292 16.69 8.25 -6.12
CA VAL A 292 16.10 8.22 -7.45
C VAL A 292 16.98 7.31 -8.30
N GLY A 293 16.39 6.30 -8.94
CA GLY A 293 17.08 5.47 -9.94
C GLY A 293 17.09 6.15 -11.29
N ASP A 294 18.10 5.86 -12.10
CA ASP A 294 18.11 6.26 -13.51
C ASP A 294 17.12 5.39 -14.33
N GLU A 295 16.71 5.88 -15.51
CA GLU A 295 15.69 5.23 -16.34
C GLU A 295 16.03 3.75 -16.62
N GLY A 296 15.24 2.84 -16.03
CA GLY A 296 15.34 1.39 -16.27
C GLY A 296 16.28 0.61 -15.34
N GLU A 297 16.96 1.26 -14.39
CA GLU A 297 17.79 0.58 -13.38
C GLU A 297 17.01 0.31 -12.08
N ALA A 298 17.27 -0.84 -11.46
CA ALA A 298 16.71 -1.19 -10.16
C ALA A 298 17.42 -0.39 -9.06
N ILE A 299 16.67 0.37 -8.26
CA ILE A 299 17.26 1.14 -7.15
C ILE A 299 17.73 0.15 -6.08
N ALA A 300 19.03 0.18 -5.77
CA ALA A 300 19.56 -0.56 -4.63
C ALA A 300 18.80 -0.17 -3.36
N GLN A 301 18.29 -1.18 -2.65
CA GLN A 301 17.62 -0.98 -1.37
C GLN A 301 18.57 -0.30 -0.39
N THR A 302 18.10 0.75 0.27
CA THR A 302 18.89 1.42 1.30
C THR A 302 19.08 0.48 2.49
N THR A 303 20.17 0.67 3.22
CA THR A 303 20.38 0.00 4.50
C THR A 303 19.30 0.48 5.47
N GLY A 304 18.24 -0.30 5.64
CA GLY A 304 17.09 0.05 6.48
C GLY A 304 17.46 0.42 7.92
N ASN A 305 16.69 1.28 8.57
CA ASN A 305 17.02 1.88 9.86
C ASN A 305 16.79 0.97 11.10
N PHE A 306 15.98 -0.08 10.97
CA PHE A 306 15.46 -0.89 12.07
C PHE A 306 15.63 -2.40 11.85
N PHE A 307 15.24 -2.90 10.68
CA PHE A 307 15.26 -4.35 10.37
C PHE A 307 16.45 -4.76 9.48
N THR A 308 17.27 -3.75 9.15
CA THR A 308 18.73 -3.84 9.09
C THR A 308 19.38 -5.02 9.82
N PRO A 309 20.01 -6.01 9.17
CA PRO A 309 20.85 -6.96 9.89
C PRO A 309 21.95 -6.36 10.79
N GLY A 310 22.27 -5.06 10.66
CA GLY A 310 23.09 -4.32 11.63
C GLY A 310 22.44 -4.10 13.01
N GLY A 311 21.11 -3.97 13.08
CA GLY A 311 20.37 -3.92 14.35
C GLY A 311 20.22 -5.29 15.02
N SER A 312 20.06 -6.33 14.19
CA SER A 312 20.12 -7.75 14.60
C SER A 312 21.45 -8.09 15.26
N ALA A 313 22.57 -7.61 14.72
CA ALA A 313 23.90 -7.85 15.28
C ALA A 313 24.06 -7.28 16.69
N ALA A 314 23.60 -6.05 16.94
CA ALA A 314 23.64 -5.42 18.26
C ALA A 314 22.65 -6.07 19.25
N ALA A 315 21.46 -6.47 18.80
CA ALA A 315 20.50 -7.21 19.60
C ALA A 315 20.97 -8.63 19.95
N MET A 316 21.60 -9.34 19.00
CA MET A 316 22.28 -10.63 19.23
C MET A 316 23.53 -10.47 20.12
N ALA A 317 24.21 -9.33 20.05
CA ALA A 317 25.32 -8.98 20.94
C ALA A 317 24.88 -8.80 22.39
N ALA A 318 23.74 -8.13 22.58
CA ALA A 318 23.14 -7.91 23.88
C ALA A 318 22.59 -9.22 24.49
N ALA A 319 22.04 -10.11 23.65
CA ALA A 319 21.47 -11.39 24.09
C ALA A 319 22.50 -12.46 24.46
N SER A 320 23.77 -12.32 24.04
CA SER A 320 24.80 -13.38 24.15
C SER A 320 25.82 -13.18 25.28
N GLY A 321 25.68 -12.16 26.13
CA GLY A 321 26.55 -12.01 27.31
C GLY A 321 27.96 -11.52 27.00
N GLY A 322 28.08 -10.63 26.01
CA GLY A 322 29.34 -9.99 25.61
C GLY A 322 30.00 -10.73 24.45
N ILE A 323 30.06 -10.05 23.30
CA ILE A 323 30.71 -10.54 22.09
C ILE A 323 32.24 -10.49 22.26
N GLY A 324 32.94 -11.56 21.86
CA GLY A 324 34.42 -11.57 21.80
C GLY A 324 34.99 -10.50 20.84
N GLU A 325 36.19 -9.99 21.12
CA GLU A 325 36.81 -8.88 20.38
C GLU A 325 36.84 -9.10 18.84
N ALA A 326 36.99 -10.35 18.39
CA ALA A 326 36.98 -10.71 16.97
C ALA A 326 35.60 -10.50 16.32
N THR A 327 34.54 -10.98 16.95
CA THR A 327 33.18 -10.84 16.46
C THR A 327 32.72 -9.38 16.50
N GLN A 328 33.14 -8.59 17.49
CA GLN A 328 32.87 -7.15 17.52
C GLN A 328 33.52 -6.41 16.33
N LYS A 329 34.75 -6.79 15.94
CA LYS A 329 35.42 -6.21 14.76
C LYS A 329 34.65 -6.52 13.47
N LEU A 330 34.10 -7.73 13.36
CA LEU A 330 33.30 -8.14 12.20
C LEU A 330 31.95 -7.40 12.15
N VAL A 331 31.29 -7.20 13.28
CA VAL A 331 30.06 -6.37 13.34
C VAL A 331 30.35 -4.94 12.89
N ASN A 332 31.44 -4.33 13.38
CA ASN A 332 31.82 -2.97 12.96
C ASN A 332 32.18 -2.91 11.45
N ALA A 333 32.79 -3.97 10.91
CA ALA A 333 33.07 -4.06 9.48
C ALA A 333 31.77 -4.15 8.66
N MET A 334 30.79 -4.92 9.13
CA MET A 334 29.46 -5.00 8.53
C MET A 334 28.75 -3.64 8.55
N GLU A 335 28.76 -2.92 9.68
CA GLU A 335 28.18 -1.57 9.80
C GLU A 335 28.84 -0.57 8.83
N ALA A 336 30.15 -0.67 8.62
CA ALA A 336 30.88 0.17 7.68
C ALA A 336 30.50 -0.14 6.22
N ILE A 337 30.28 -1.41 5.88
CA ILE A 337 29.79 -1.82 4.55
C ILE A 337 28.35 -1.33 4.36
N ASP A 338 27.50 -1.51 5.36
CA ASP A 338 26.11 -1.05 5.39
C ASP A 338 26.01 0.48 5.21
N SER A 339 26.93 1.24 5.80
CA SER A 339 27.04 2.68 5.59
C SER A 339 27.42 3.04 4.16
N LYS A 340 28.36 2.30 3.55
CA LYS A 340 28.76 2.51 2.14
C LYS A 340 27.64 2.12 1.17
N LEU A 341 26.89 1.05 1.46
CA LEU A 341 25.74 0.62 0.67
C LEU A 341 24.67 1.70 0.63
N ALA A 342 24.42 2.39 1.74
CA ALA A 342 23.45 3.49 1.80
C ALA A 342 23.84 4.70 0.95
N GLU A 343 25.12 4.87 0.65
CA GLU A 343 25.65 6.00 -0.16
C GLU A 343 25.94 5.62 -1.61
N ALA A 344 25.96 4.32 -1.94
CA ALA A 344 26.35 3.81 -3.25
C ALA A 344 25.21 3.93 -4.27
N SER A 345 25.53 4.43 -5.47
CA SER A 345 24.60 4.50 -6.61
C SER A 345 25.05 3.67 -7.82
N ASP A 346 26.32 3.25 -7.86
CA ASP A 346 26.88 2.45 -8.97
C ASP A 346 26.59 0.96 -8.74
N GLU A 347 25.95 0.30 -9.71
CA GLU A 347 25.53 -1.11 -9.61
C GLU A 347 26.70 -2.06 -9.34
N GLY A 348 27.88 -1.81 -9.94
CA GLY A 348 29.07 -2.63 -9.73
C GLY A 348 29.64 -2.48 -8.32
N VAL A 349 29.63 -1.26 -7.78
CA VAL A 349 29.99 -0.98 -6.39
C VAL A 349 28.98 -1.61 -5.42
N ILE A 350 27.68 -1.49 -5.69
CA ILE A 350 26.61 -2.10 -4.89
C ILE A 350 26.78 -3.63 -4.86
N ALA A 351 27.04 -4.26 -6.00
CA ALA A 351 27.29 -5.69 -6.08
C ALA A 351 28.54 -6.11 -5.29
N SER A 352 29.63 -5.36 -5.40
CA SER A 352 30.86 -5.63 -4.64
C SER A 352 30.67 -5.44 -3.13
N LEU A 353 29.90 -4.43 -2.71
CA LEU A 353 29.62 -4.19 -1.30
C LEU A 353 28.70 -5.27 -0.72
N ASN A 354 27.68 -5.73 -1.46
CA ASN A 354 26.85 -6.86 -1.03
C ASN A 354 27.65 -8.16 -0.97
N GLU A 355 28.60 -8.37 -1.88
CA GLU A 355 29.54 -9.49 -1.81
C GLU A 355 30.41 -9.43 -0.54
N GLN A 356 31.04 -8.29 -0.27
CA GLN A 356 31.82 -8.07 0.96
C GLN A 356 30.97 -8.24 2.22
N ARG A 357 29.72 -7.80 2.18
CA ARG A 357 28.78 -7.96 3.29
C ARG A 357 28.52 -9.44 3.57
N ALA A 358 28.28 -10.23 2.52
CA ALA A 358 28.10 -11.66 2.64
C ALA A 358 29.36 -12.34 3.22
N ASP A 359 30.56 -11.93 2.78
CA ASP A 359 31.83 -12.44 3.31
C ASP A 359 31.97 -12.15 4.81
N VAL A 360 31.63 -10.94 5.27
CA VAL A 360 31.68 -10.60 6.70
C VAL A 360 30.69 -11.44 7.52
N ILE A 361 29.50 -11.72 6.99
CA ILE A 361 28.55 -12.61 7.68
C ILE A 361 29.06 -14.06 7.69
N GLU A 362 29.70 -14.53 6.63
CA GLU A 362 30.38 -15.84 6.61
C GLU A 362 31.49 -15.92 7.68
N ASP A 363 32.26 -14.85 7.87
CA ASP A 363 33.24 -14.75 8.96
C ASP A 363 32.56 -14.77 10.34
N LEU A 364 31.41 -14.10 10.51
CA LEU A 364 30.62 -14.15 11.75
C LEU A 364 30.12 -15.56 12.05
N ILE A 365 29.68 -16.32 11.04
CA ILE A 365 29.27 -17.72 11.15
C ILE A 365 30.45 -18.59 11.62
N ALA A 366 31.64 -18.37 11.06
CA ALA A 366 32.85 -19.11 11.42
C ALA A 366 33.33 -18.81 12.86
N ASN A 367 33.10 -17.58 13.34
CA ASN A 367 33.49 -17.13 14.67
C ASN A 367 32.36 -17.19 15.71
N ALA A 368 31.21 -17.80 15.37
CA ALA A 368 30.08 -17.91 16.28
C ALA A 368 30.39 -18.86 17.45
N ASP A 369 30.21 -18.36 18.68
CA ASP A 369 30.56 -19.07 19.92
C ASP A 369 29.64 -20.27 20.21
N THR A 370 28.41 -20.26 19.67
CA THR A 370 27.41 -21.31 19.89
C THR A 370 26.75 -21.76 18.58
N PRO A 371 26.29 -23.02 18.49
CA PRO A 371 25.49 -23.48 17.35
C PRO A 371 24.24 -22.62 17.10
N ALA A 372 23.55 -22.17 18.15
CA ALA A 372 22.37 -21.32 18.00
C ALA A 372 22.72 -19.95 17.38
N MET A 373 23.82 -19.34 17.82
CA MET A 373 24.31 -18.08 17.23
C MET A 373 24.73 -18.29 15.77
N ARG A 374 25.41 -19.40 15.47
CA ARG A 374 25.79 -19.78 14.11
C ARG A 374 24.56 -19.89 13.22
N ASP A 375 23.54 -20.63 13.64
CA ASP A 375 22.31 -20.84 12.88
C ASP A 375 21.59 -19.52 12.59
N SER A 376 21.54 -18.61 13.57
CA SER A 376 20.98 -17.27 13.38
C SER A 376 21.76 -16.45 12.34
N TRP A 377 23.10 -16.46 12.38
CA TRP A 377 23.92 -15.79 11.36
C TRP A 377 23.75 -16.41 9.97
N VAL A 378 23.59 -17.73 9.87
CA VAL A 378 23.33 -18.40 8.59
C VAL A 378 21.98 -17.98 8.03
N ARG A 379 20.92 -17.90 8.85
CA ARG A 379 19.61 -17.40 8.41
C ARG A 379 19.70 -15.95 7.94
N GLN A 380 20.40 -15.11 8.68
CA GLN A 380 20.67 -13.72 8.29
C GLN A 380 21.41 -13.63 6.94
N LEU A 381 22.40 -14.51 6.70
CA LEU A 381 23.10 -14.59 5.41
C LEU A 381 22.13 -15.00 4.30
N VAL A 382 21.31 -16.02 4.51
CA VAL A 382 20.30 -16.48 3.53
C VAL A 382 19.33 -15.35 3.17
N ASP A 383 18.84 -14.61 4.16
CA ASP A 383 17.93 -13.48 3.93
C ASP A 383 18.60 -12.37 3.12
N THR A 384 19.82 -12.01 3.51
CA THR A 384 20.63 -10.98 2.86
C THR A 384 20.90 -11.34 1.40
N LEU A 385 21.34 -12.57 1.14
CA LEU A 385 21.63 -13.05 -0.22
C LEU A 385 20.36 -13.14 -1.07
N GLY A 386 19.26 -13.61 -0.50
CA GLY A 386 17.99 -13.76 -1.20
C GLY A 386 17.43 -12.42 -1.66
N LEU A 387 17.42 -11.44 -0.75
CA LEU A 387 16.94 -10.09 -1.02
C LEU A 387 17.82 -9.36 -2.04
N ALA A 388 19.14 -9.39 -1.86
CA ALA A 388 20.08 -8.74 -2.76
C ALA A 388 20.07 -9.39 -4.17
N ALA A 389 19.83 -10.70 -4.26
CA ALA A 389 19.67 -11.36 -5.54
C ALA A 389 18.36 -10.96 -6.24
N GLN A 390 17.24 -10.90 -5.52
CA GLN A 390 15.93 -10.54 -6.09
C GLN A 390 15.88 -9.10 -6.61
N SER A 391 16.58 -8.18 -5.94
CA SER A 391 16.66 -6.78 -6.36
C SER A 391 17.68 -6.53 -7.48
N GLY A 392 18.47 -7.54 -7.88
CA GLY A 392 19.59 -7.39 -8.81
C GLY A 392 20.86 -6.80 -8.16
N ALA A 393 20.79 -6.35 -6.91
CA ALA A 393 21.90 -5.76 -6.18
C ALA A 393 23.08 -6.72 -5.95
N TYR A 394 22.86 -8.04 -6.02
CA TYR A 394 23.93 -9.03 -5.98
C TYR A 394 23.59 -10.29 -6.80
N PRO A 395 23.95 -10.33 -8.10
CA PRO A 395 23.66 -11.49 -8.97
C PRO A 395 24.30 -12.80 -8.50
N GLY A 396 25.43 -12.74 -7.77
CA GLY A 396 26.09 -13.90 -7.18
C GLY A 396 25.34 -14.53 -5.99
N GLY A 397 24.29 -13.86 -5.48
CA GLY A 397 23.57 -14.28 -4.27
C GLY A 397 22.93 -15.67 -4.40
N THR A 398 22.30 -15.98 -5.53
CA THR A 398 21.65 -17.29 -5.76
C THR A 398 22.65 -18.44 -5.75
N ALA A 399 23.82 -18.26 -6.35
CA ALA A 399 24.88 -19.26 -6.34
C ALA A 399 25.36 -19.55 -4.90
N ARG A 400 25.49 -18.51 -4.07
CA ARG A 400 25.81 -18.66 -2.64
C ARG A 400 24.70 -19.34 -1.85
N LEU A 401 23.43 -18.98 -2.07
CA LEU A 401 22.28 -19.67 -1.44
C LEU A 401 22.29 -21.17 -1.72
N ARG A 402 22.50 -21.57 -2.98
CA ARG A 402 22.61 -22.99 -3.36
C ARG A 402 23.82 -23.67 -2.71
N LYS A 403 24.93 -22.95 -2.53
CA LYS A 403 26.11 -23.46 -1.80
C LYS A 403 25.78 -23.70 -0.32
N ILE A 404 25.12 -22.74 0.34
CA ILE A 404 24.67 -22.88 1.74
C ILE A 404 23.75 -24.09 1.88
N SER A 405 22.73 -24.22 1.02
CA SER A 405 21.83 -25.37 1.05
C SER A 405 22.57 -26.71 0.98
N ARG A 406 23.52 -26.86 0.05
CA ARG A 406 24.34 -28.08 -0.07
C ARG A 406 25.25 -28.32 1.14
N GLN A 407 25.85 -27.27 1.69
CA GLN A 407 26.75 -27.36 2.84
C GLN A 407 26.01 -27.85 4.07
N TYR A 408 24.81 -27.33 4.34
CA TYR A 408 24.02 -27.68 5.51
C TYR A 408 23.13 -28.90 5.31
N GLY A 409 23.03 -29.46 4.10
CA GLY A 409 22.12 -30.55 3.75
C GLY A 409 22.23 -31.80 4.63
N SER A 410 23.43 -32.14 5.11
CA SER A 410 23.63 -33.26 6.06
C SER A 410 23.71 -32.84 7.53
N GLU A 411 23.87 -31.55 7.81
CA GLU A 411 24.16 -31.02 9.16
C GLU A 411 22.93 -30.39 9.83
N ASN A 412 22.13 -29.65 9.07
CA ASN A 412 20.95 -28.95 9.56
C ASN A 412 19.92 -28.81 8.42
N GLU A 413 18.99 -29.75 8.35
CA GLU A 413 17.93 -29.79 7.33
C GLU A 413 17.12 -28.50 7.29
N SER A 414 16.87 -27.85 8.44
CA SER A 414 16.09 -26.62 8.51
C SER A 414 16.80 -25.42 7.86
N ILE A 415 18.13 -25.34 7.96
CA ILE A 415 18.90 -24.32 7.25
C ILE A 415 18.98 -24.68 5.76
N ALA A 416 19.20 -25.96 5.45
CA ALA A 416 19.34 -26.43 4.09
C ALA A 416 18.06 -26.19 3.26
N SER A 417 16.89 -26.48 3.84
CA SER A 417 15.58 -26.23 3.23
C SER A 417 15.31 -24.74 3.08
N TYR A 418 15.61 -23.94 4.11
CA TYR A 418 15.42 -22.50 4.08
C TYR A 418 16.23 -21.84 2.96
N ALA A 419 17.53 -22.18 2.86
CA ALA A 419 18.41 -21.67 1.81
C ALA A 419 18.01 -22.13 0.41
N ASP A 420 17.56 -23.38 0.24
CA ASP A 420 17.13 -23.90 -1.08
C ASP A 420 15.84 -23.23 -1.54
N TYR A 421 14.87 -23.08 -0.63
CA TYR A 421 13.61 -22.41 -0.91
C TYR A 421 13.83 -20.94 -1.29
N GLN A 422 14.71 -20.24 -0.57
CA GLN A 422 15.08 -18.87 -0.88
C GLN A 422 15.82 -18.77 -2.22
N ALA A 423 16.68 -19.74 -2.56
CA ALA A 423 17.33 -19.78 -3.87
C ALA A 423 16.31 -19.95 -5.01
N ILE A 424 15.35 -20.89 -4.87
CA ILE A 424 14.28 -21.11 -5.86
C ILE A 424 13.44 -19.84 -6.02
N SER A 425 13.04 -19.22 -4.90
CA SER A 425 12.22 -18.00 -4.91
C SER A 425 12.96 -16.83 -5.55
N SER A 426 14.24 -16.63 -5.22
CA SER A 426 15.05 -15.57 -5.84
C SER A 426 15.28 -15.81 -7.33
N GLU A 427 15.59 -17.05 -7.74
CA GLU A 427 15.74 -17.40 -9.16
C GLU A 427 14.43 -17.24 -9.95
N TYR A 428 13.27 -17.50 -9.33
CA TYR A 428 11.97 -17.28 -9.95
C TYR A 428 11.72 -15.80 -10.25
N VAL A 429 12.06 -14.90 -9.32
CA VAL A 429 11.96 -13.44 -9.53
C VAL A 429 12.91 -12.99 -10.65
N ILE A 430 14.17 -13.43 -10.60
CA ILE A 430 15.21 -13.05 -11.59
C ILE A 430 14.84 -13.49 -13.01
N ARG A 431 14.13 -14.61 -13.16
CA ARG A 431 13.70 -15.14 -14.46
C ARG A 431 12.54 -14.38 -15.09
N GLN A 432 11.80 -13.57 -14.33
CA GLN A 432 10.63 -12.83 -14.81
C GLN A 432 11.02 -11.48 -15.44
N THR A 433 11.78 -11.52 -16.53
CA THR A 433 12.07 -10.31 -17.32
C THR A 433 10.91 -9.97 -18.26
N PRO A 434 10.79 -8.72 -18.76
CA PRO A 434 9.73 -8.34 -19.71
C PRO A 434 9.69 -9.20 -20.99
N GLU A 435 10.84 -9.73 -21.41
CA GLU A 435 11.00 -10.58 -22.60
C GLU A 435 10.89 -12.08 -22.29
N ALA A 436 10.73 -12.47 -21.02
CA ALA A 436 10.73 -13.86 -20.62
C ALA A 436 9.49 -14.61 -21.13
N ASP A 437 9.67 -15.88 -21.49
CA ASP A 437 8.55 -16.79 -21.71
C ASP A 437 7.97 -17.21 -20.35
N PHE A 438 6.90 -16.54 -19.94
CA PHE A 438 6.23 -16.80 -18.66
C PHE A 438 5.83 -18.26 -18.48
N ALA A 439 5.49 -18.99 -19.54
CA ALA A 439 5.10 -20.39 -19.43
C ALA A 439 6.31 -21.28 -19.07
N GLU A 440 7.46 -21.05 -19.70
CA GLU A 440 8.69 -21.79 -19.38
C GLU A 440 9.25 -21.40 -18.01
N VAL A 441 9.15 -20.12 -17.60
CA VAL A 441 9.55 -19.68 -16.26
C VAL A 441 8.66 -20.32 -15.19
N GLN A 442 7.34 -20.32 -15.40
CA GLN A 442 6.38 -20.95 -14.49
C GLN A 442 6.60 -22.46 -14.41
N LYS A 443 6.84 -23.13 -15.54
CA LYS A 443 7.15 -24.56 -15.58
C LYS A 443 8.41 -24.88 -14.78
N TRP A 444 9.50 -24.15 -15.00
CA TRP A 444 10.73 -24.30 -14.23
C TRP A 444 10.50 -24.11 -12.72
N TYR A 445 9.68 -23.14 -12.33
CA TYR A 445 9.36 -22.87 -10.93
C TYR A 445 8.61 -24.03 -10.29
N LEU A 446 7.57 -24.54 -10.94
CA LEU A 446 6.80 -25.70 -10.46
C LEU A 446 7.64 -26.97 -10.39
N GLU A 447 8.51 -27.22 -11.37
CA GLU A 447 9.47 -28.34 -11.35
C GLU A 447 10.46 -28.19 -10.19
N SER A 448 10.95 -26.97 -9.94
CA SER A 448 11.86 -26.66 -8.84
C SER A 448 11.21 -26.87 -7.47
N LEU A 449 9.96 -26.42 -7.30
CA LEU A 449 9.17 -26.65 -6.09
C LEU A 449 8.85 -28.13 -5.89
N THR A 450 8.54 -28.86 -6.97
CA THR A 450 8.31 -30.31 -6.91
C THR A 450 9.57 -31.03 -6.42
N GLY A 451 10.73 -30.72 -6.99
CA GLY A 451 11.99 -31.27 -6.51
C GLY A 451 12.31 -30.86 -5.07
N PHE A 452 11.92 -29.65 -4.66
CA PHE A 452 12.12 -29.16 -3.30
C PHE A 452 11.31 -29.96 -2.27
N VAL A 453 10.01 -30.17 -2.51
CA VAL A 453 9.14 -30.90 -1.58
C VAL A 453 9.53 -32.38 -1.47
N ASP A 454 10.10 -32.96 -2.53
CA ASP A 454 10.66 -34.32 -2.51
C ASP A 454 11.94 -34.40 -1.66
N ARG A 455 12.76 -33.34 -1.67
CA ARG A 455 14.00 -33.25 -0.87
C ARG A 455 13.73 -32.98 0.61
N TYR A 456 12.73 -32.15 0.93
CA TYR A 456 12.50 -31.63 2.29
C TYR A 456 11.05 -31.81 2.77
N PRO A 457 10.47 -33.01 2.75
CA PRO A 457 9.02 -33.21 2.89
C PRO A 457 8.41 -32.73 4.22
N GLY A 458 9.21 -32.52 5.27
CA GLY A 458 8.76 -32.18 6.62
C GLY A 458 9.07 -30.76 7.09
N THR A 459 9.65 -29.89 6.25
CA THR A 459 10.09 -28.56 6.70
C THR A 459 8.98 -27.50 6.53
N PRO A 460 9.02 -26.39 7.29
CA PRO A 460 8.02 -25.33 7.17
C PRO A 460 7.86 -24.78 5.74
N GLU A 461 8.97 -24.64 5.01
CA GLU A 461 8.96 -24.14 3.63
C GLU A 461 8.22 -25.08 2.67
N THR A 462 8.20 -26.38 2.96
CA THR A 462 7.47 -27.37 2.15
C THR A 462 5.97 -27.16 2.20
N ALA A 463 5.43 -26.65 3.31
CA ALA A 463 4.02 -26.26 3.37
C ALA A 463 3.71 -25.16 2.35
N SER A 464 4.56 -24.14 2.27
CA SER A 464 4.44 -23.05 1.29
C SER A 464 4.62 -23.54 -0.14
N ALA A 465 5.63 -24.37 -0.41
CA ALA A 465 5.87 -24.94 -1.73
C ALA A 465 4.68 -25.78 -2.23
N TYR A 466 4.12 -26.64 -1.37
CA TYR A 466 2.94 -27.41 -1.73
C TYR A 466 1.69 -26.54 -1.94
N LEU A 467 1.50 -25.46 -1.18
CA LEU A 467 0.40 -24.52 -1.43
C LEU A 467 0.51 -23.87 -2.82
N GLN A 468 1.71 -23.49 -3.24
CA GLN A 468 1.95 -22.96 -4.59
C GLN A 468 1.67 -24.00 -5.68
N LEU A 469 2.12 -25.25 -5.47
CA LEU A 469 1.81 -26.36 -6.39
C LEU A 469 0.29 -26.63 -6.47
N ALA A 470 -0.41 -26.62 -5.33
CA ALA A 470 -1.85 -26.81 -5.28
C ALA A 470 -2.61 -25.69 -6.01
N LEU A 471 -2.22 -24.43 -5.77
CA LEU A 471 -2.81 -23.26 -6.42
C LEU A 471 -2.60 -23.29 -7.93
N SER A 472 -1.43 -23.72 -8.41
CA SER A 472 -1.19 -23.93 -9.85
C SER A 472 -2.18 -24.94 -10.43
N LYS A 473 -2.43 -26.06 -9.74
CA LYS A 473 -3.41 -27.06 -10.21
C LYS A 473 -4.83 -26.55 -10.19
N GLU A 474 -5.17 -25.70 -9.23
CA GLU A 474 -6.46 -25.01 -9.21
C GLU A 474 -6.62 -24.08 -10.42
N PHE A 475 -5.59 -23.31 -10.79
CA PHE A 475 -5.61 -22.46 -11.99
C PHE A 475 -5.59 -23.23 -13.32
N GLU A 476 -5.04 -24.45 -13.33
CA GLU A 476 -5.11 -25.38 -14.48
C GLU A 476 -6.47 -26.09 -14.59
N ASP A 477 -7.45 -25.78 -13.74
CA ASP A 477 -8.74 -26.50 -13.59
C ASP A 477 -8.57 -28.01 -13.29
N LYS A 478 -7.45 -28.40 -12.67
CA LYS A 478 -7.14 -29.77 -12.24
C LYS A 478 -7.48 -29.96 -10.76
N GLU A 479 -8.76 -29.85 -10.45
CA GLU A 479 -9.25 -29.78 -9.07
C GLU A 479 -8.90 -31.01 -8.23
N ASP A 480 -8.98 -32.23 -8.78
CA ASP A 480 -8.63 -33.45 -8.05
C ASP A 480 -7.16 -33.46 -7.61
N GLU A 481 -6.25 -32.97 -8.46
CA GLU A 481 -4.83 -32.83 -8.14
C GLU A 481 -4.62 -31.73 -7.10
N ALA A 482 -5.28 -30.58 -7.25
CA ALA A 482 -5.22 -29.47 -6.28
C ALA A 482 -5.70 -29.93 -4.89
N ILE A 483 -6.84 -30.61 -4.81
CA ILE A 483 -7.39 -31.18 -3.58
C ILE A 483 -6.40 -32.17 -2.95
N ALA A 484 -5.76 -33.01 -3.76
CA ALA A 484 -4.77 -33.96 -3.25
C ALA A 484 -3.56 -33.24 -2.62
N PHE A 485 -3.04 -32.18 -3.26
CA PHE A 485 -1.97 -31.36 -2.68
C PHE A 485 -2.41 -30.64 -1.40
N TYR A 486 -3.57 -29.97 -1.41
CA TYR A 486 -4.09 -29.30 -0.21
C TYR A 486 -4.29 -30.27 0.96
N LYS A 487 -4.81 -31.48 0.71
CA LYS A 487 -4.96 -32.51 1.76
C LYS A 487 -3.61 -32.98 2.29
N LYS A 488 -2.57 -33.08 1.45
CA LYS A 488 -1.20 -33.38 1.90
C LYS A 488 -0.70 -32.31 2.87
N VAL A 489 -0.82 -31.02 2.53
CA VAL A 489 -0.40 -29.91 3.40
C VAL A 489 -1.17 -29.89 4.71
N ALA A 490 -2.50 -29.99 4.65
CA ALA A 490 -3.37 -30.00 5.84
C ALA A 490 -3.03 -31.13 6.81
N THR A 491 -2.64 -32.31 6.27
CA THR A 491 -2.28 -33.49 7.08
C THR A 491 -0.86 -33.41 7.62
N ALA A 492 0.10 -32.93 6.81
CA ALA A 492 1.50 -32.87 7.19
C ALA A 492 1.83 -31.70 8.13
N PHE A 493 1.08 -30.59 8.05
CA PHE A 493 1.35 -29.37 8.81
C PHE A 493 0.13 -28.89 9.62
N PRO A 494 -0.48 -29.75 10.45
CA PRO A 494 -1.69 -29.39 11.20
C PRO A 494 -1.41 -28.25 12.18
N GLY A 495 -2.36 -27.31 12.30
CA GLY A 495 -2.27 -26.17 13.22
C GLY A 495 -1.31 -25.05 12.78
N THR A 496 -0.69 -25.17 11.60
CA THR A 496 0.05 -24.07 10.97
C THR A 496 -0.88 -23.25 10.07
N ASP A 497 -0.54 -21.99 9.81
CA ASP A 497 -1.29 -21.13 8.87
C ASP A 497 -1.46 -21.79 7.50
N ALA A 498 -0.40 -22.42 6.99
CA ALA A 498 -0.43 -23.13 5.72
C ALA A 498 -1.33 -24.37 5.74
N GLY A 499 -1.28 -25.16 6.82
CA GLY A 499 -2.16 -26.32 7.01
C GLY A 499 -3.63 -25.93 7.12
N GLU A 500 -3.94 -24.86 7.85
CA GLU A 500 -5.31 -24.33 7.98
C GLU A 500 -5.85 -23.82 6.65
N LYS A 501 -5.05 -23.03 5.92
CA LYS A 501 -5.40 -22.58 4.55
C LYS A 501 -5.66 -23.76 3.63
N ALA A 502 -4.77 -24.75 3.63
CA ALA A 502 -4.91 -25.92 2.78
C ALA A 502 -6.17 -26.73 3.12
N ALA A 503 -6.46 -26.91 4.41
CA ALA A 503 -7.68 -27.58 4.86
C ALA A 503 -8.94 -26.83 4.39
N GLY A 504 -8.92 -25.49 4.44
CA GLY A 504 -9.99 -24.65 3.91
C GLY A 504 -10.14 -24.74 2.40
N ALA A 505 -9.02 -24.74 1.66
CA ALA A 505 -9.03 -24.78 0.20
C ALA A 505 -9.55 -26.13 -0.29
N ALA A 506 -9.08 -27.22 0.32
CA ALA A 506 -9.63 -28.56 0.08
C ALA A 506 -11.14 -28.58 0.35
N ARG A 507 -11.61 -28.04 1.49
CA ARG A 507 -13.04 -27.96 1.82
C ARG A 507 -13.85 -27.16 0.78
N ARG A 508 -13.31 -26.05 0.28
CA ARG A 508 -13.96 -25.21 -0.75
C ARG A 508 -14.05 -25.95 -2.08
N LEU A 509 -12.98 -26.56 -2.55
CA LEU A 509 -13.00 -27.31 -3.82
C LEU A 509 -13.88 -28.57 -3.72
N ASP A 510 -13.89 -29.24 -2.57
CA ASP A 510 -14.80 -30.35 -2.28
C ASP A 510 -16.26 -29.88 -2.01
N SER A 511 -16.62 -28.61 -2.14
CA SER A 511 -17.90 -28.13 -1.60
C SER A 511 -19.14 -28.39 -2.49
N VAL A 512 -18.99 -28.69 -3.78
CA VAL A 512 -20.14 -28.84 -4.70
C VAL A 512 -21.12 -29.91 -4.18
N GLY A 513 -22.40 -29.54 -4.11
CA GLY A 513 -23.48 -30.38 -3.59
C GLY A 513 -23.50 -30.56 -2.07
N ARG A 514 -22.51 -30.00 -1.36
CA ARG A 514 -22.38 -30.03 0.11
C ARG A 514 -22.74 -28.68 0.70
N ARG A 515 -23.14 -28.69 1.98
CA ARG A 515 -23.34 -27.46 2.76
C ARG A 515 -22.00 -27.00 3.30
N ILE A 516 -21.80 -25.69 3.33
CA ILE A 516 -20.64 -25.06 3.97
C ILE A 516 -21.07 -24.23 5.18
N GLU A 517 -20.15 -24.06 6.11
CA GLU A 517 -20.30 -23.17 7.26
C GLU A 517 -19.41 -21.96 7.03
N LEU A 518 -20.03 -20.77 7.10
CA LEU A 518 -19.34 -19.50 7.07
C LEU A 518 -20.01 -18.60 8.09
N GLU A 519 -19.29 -18.30 9.15
CA GLU A 519 -19.74 -17.46 10.26
C GLU A 519 -18.66 -16.46 10.59
N GLY A 520 -19.06 -15.29 11.07
CA GLY A 520 -18.14 -14.23 11.48
C GLY A 520 -18.88 -12.97 11.89
N SER A 521 -18.12 -11.91 12.11
CA SER A 521 -18.68 -10.60 12.41
C SER A 521 -18.88 -9.80 11.12
N THR A 522 -20.00 -9.08 11.02
CA THR A 522 -20.12 -8.01 10.03
C THR A 522 -19.12 -6.92 10.35
N ILE A 523 -18.85 -6.04 9.38
CA ILE A 523 -17.97 -4.90 9.59
C ILE A 523 -18.44 -3.95 10.71
N GLN A 524 -19.72 -3.98 11.08
CA GLN A 524 -20.28 -3.27 12.24
C GLN A 524 -20.25 -4.09 13.55
N GLY A 525 -19.53 -5.22 13.57
CA GLY A 525 -19.36 -6.08 14.74
C GLY A 525 -20.58 -6.95 15.08
N LYS A 526 -21.56 -7.09 14.16
CA LYS A 526 -22.73 -7.95 14.40
C LYS A 526 -22.42 -9.40 14.05
N PRO A 527 -22.81 -10.40 14.84
CA PRO A 527 -22.64 -11.80 14.45
C PRO A 527 -23.49 -12.12 13.21
N PHE A 528 -22.93 -12.87 12.29
CA PHE A 528 -23.58 -13.35 11.08
C PHE A 528 -23.22 -14.82 10.83
N SER A 529 -24.21 -15.60 10.39
CA SER A 529 -24.02 -16.97 9.92
C SER A 529 -24.70 -17.14 8.57
N LEU A 530 -23.98 -17.71 7.61
CA LEU A 530 -24.51 -18.03 6.28
C LEU A 530 -25.75 -18.95 6.36
N ALA A 531 -25.83 -19.80 7.39
CA ALA A 531 -26.98 -20.66 7.64
C ALA A 531 -28.30 -19.89 7.87
N SER A 532 -28.22 -18.61 8.27
CA SER A 532 -29.40 -17.74 8.43
C SER A 532 -30.08 -17.38 7.10
N LEU A 533 -29.39 -17.58 5.96
CA LEU A 533 -29.90 -17.29 4.62
C LEU A 533 -30.50 -18.51 3.90
N ARG A 534 -30.67 -19.65 4.58
CA ARG A 534 -31.32 -20.84 4.01
C ARG A 534 -32.71 -20.50 3.46
N GLY A 535 -33.07 -21.14 2.36
CA GLY A 535 -34.28 -20.87 1.58
C GLY A 535 -34.08 -19.82 0.46
N LYS A 536 -32.90 -19.19 0.38
CA LYS A 536 -32.56 -18.17 -0.61
C LYS A 536 -31.31 -18.56 -1.41
N PRO A 537 -31.22 -18.23 -2.70
CA PRO A 537 -29.95 -18.33 -3.41
C PRO A 537 -28.98 -17.29 -2.85
N VAL A 538 -27.73 -17.69 -2.63
CA VAL A 538 -26.70 -16.83 -2.03
C VAL A 538 -25.45 -16.81 -2.91
N VAL A 539 -24.88 -15.63 -3.12
CA VAL A 539 -23.54 -15.47 -3.67
C VAL A 539 -22.61 -14.94 -2.58
N VAL A 540 -21.54 -15.68 -2.30
CA VAL A 540 -20.46 -15.26 -1.40
C VAL A 540 -19.34 -14.68 -2.26
N HIS A 541 -18.89 -13.47 -1.96
CA HIS A 541 -17.84 -12.77 -2.70
C HIS A 541 -16.72 -12.34 -1.75
N TYR A 542 -15.56 -12.98 -1.89
CA TYR A 542 -14.33 -12.57 -1.21
C TYR A 542 -13.69 -11.41 -1.97
N TRP A 543 -13.37 -10.33 -1.26
CA TRP A 543 -12.85 -9.10 -1.85
C TRP A 543 -11.96 -8.30 -0.90
N ALA A 544 -11.22 -7.34 -1.45
CA ALA A 544 -10.40 -6.38 -0.70
C ALA A 544 -10.37 -5.03 -1.43
N THR A 545 -10.07 -3.93 -0.73
CA THR A 545 -10.07 -2.59 -1.35
C THR A 545 -8.98 -2.42 -2.40
N TRP A 546 -7.88 -3.15 -2.27
CA TRP A 546 -6.77 -3.19 -3.23
C TRP A 546 -7.02 -4.12 -4.43
N CYS A 547 -8.12 -4.89 -4.43
CA CYS A 547 -8.45 -5.81 -5.52
C CYS A 547 -9.32 -5.12 -6.59
N GLU A 548 -8.70 -4.64 -7.67
CA GLU A 548 -9.43 -3.95 -8.74
C GLU A 548 -10.46 -4.84 -9.46
N PRO A 549 -10.17 -6.12 -9.82
CA PRO A 549 -11.19 -6.99 -10.41
C PRO A 549 -12.40 -7.21 -9.49
N CYS A 550 -12.20 -7.25 -8.16
CA CYS A 550 -13.30 -7.36 -7.20
C CYS A 550 -14.26 -6.17 -7.27
N LYS A 551 -13.74 -4.95 -7.51
CA LYS A 551 -14.59 -3.76 -7.69
C LYS A 551 -15.40 -3.82 -8.98
N GLN A 552 -14.85 -4.45 -10.03
CA GLN A 552 -15.59 -4.70 -11.27
C GLN A 552 -16.73 -5.70 -11.03
N ASP A 553 -16.45 -6.79 -10.30
CA ASP A 553 -17.47 -7.77 -9.91
C ASP A 553 -18.60 -7.11 -9.11
N MET A 554 -18.29 -6.22 -8.17
CA MET A 554 -19.32 -5.50 -7.41
C MET A 554 -20.31 -4.72 -8.28
N LYS A 555 -19.87 -4.14 -9.41
CA LYS A 555 -20.78 -3.45 -10.34
C LYS A 555 -21.78 -4.44 -10.95
N LEU A 556 -21.31 -5.63 -11.34
CA LEU A 556 -22.18 -6.67 -11.88
C LEU A 556 -23.09 -7.27 -10.79
N LEU A 557 -22.56 -7.50 -9.59
CA LEU A 557 -23.32 -8.01 -8.45
C LEU A 557 -24.45 -7.06 -8.05
N ARG A 558 -24.24 -5.73 -8.08
CA ARG A 558 -25.32 -4.75 -7.89
C ARG A 558 -26.45 -4.93 -8.90
N ARG A 559 -26.11 -5.14 -10.18
CA ARG A 559 -27.10 -5.39 -11.24
C ARG A 559 -27.86 -6.69 -10.99
N LEU A 560 -27.16 -7.78 -10.66
CA LEU A 560 -27.78 -9.07 -10.36
C LEU A 560 -28.68 -9.00 -9.12
N GLN A 561 -28.25 -8.32 -8.06
CA GLN A 561 -29.06 -8.11 -6.86
C GLN A 561 -30.38 -7.41 -7.19
N ALA A 562 -30.35 -6.40 -8.08
CA ALA A 562 -31.56 -5.71 -8.52
C ALA A 562 -32.46 -6.63 -9.39
N SER A 563 -31.88 -7.36 -10.35
CA SER A 563 -32.62 -8.25 -11.24
C SER A 563 -33.26 -9.45 -10.55
N TYR A 564 -32.59 -10.03 -9.56
CA TYR A 564 -33.04 -11.23 -8.84
C TYR A 564 -33.56 -10.95 -7.43
N GLN A 565 -33.79 -9.67 -7.08
CA GLN A 565 -34.33 -9.28 -5.77
C GLN A 565 -35.66 -9.99 -5.45
N ARG A 566 -36.56 -10.05 -6.44
CA ARG A 566 -37.87 -10.73 -6.31
C ARG A 566 -37.76 -12.25 -6.18
N ALA A 567 -36.69 -12.83 -6.71
CA ALA A 567 -36.38 -14.25 -6.55
C ALA A 567 -35.67 -14.55 -5.21
N GLY A 568 -35.39 -13.52 -4.41
CA GLY A 568 -34.82 -13.65 -3.07
C GLY A 568 -33.30 -13.75 -3.03
N LEU A 569 -32.58 -13.41 -4.11
CA LEU A 569 -31.11 -13.42 -4.13
C LEU A 569 -30.51 -12.63 -2.96
N GLN A 570 -29.53 -13.22 -2.30
CA GLN A 570 -28.73 -12.58 -1.27
C GLN A 570 -27.27 -12.57 -1.69
N LEU A 571 -26.58 -11.50 -1.35
CA LEU A 571 -25.14 -11.38 -1.47
C LEU A 571 -24.52 -11.34 -0.08
N VAL A 572 -23.34 -11.93 0.05
CA VAL A 572 -22.51 -11.85 1.26
C VAL A 572 -21.10 -11.52 0.81
N GLY A 573 -20.61 -10.34 1.15
CA GLY A 573 -19.22 -9.98 0.96
C GLY A 573 -18.39 -10.46 2.14
N VAL A 574 -17.21 -10.99 1.85
CA VAL A 574 -16.18 -11.32 2.85
C VAL A 574 -14.98 -10.46 2.54
N ASN A 575 -14.76 -9.43 3.35
CA ASN A 575 -13.64 -8.54 3.17
C ASN A 575 -12.38 -9.12 3.84
N VAL A 576 -11.26 -9.09 3.12
CA VAL A 576 -9.95 -9.59 3.57
C VAL A 576 -8.87 -8.51 3.51
N ASP A 577 -9.24 -7.25 3.78
CA ASP A 577 -8.27 -6.19 4.05
C ASP A 577 -7.52 -6.46 5.35
N ALA A 578 -6.32 -5.89 5.49
CA ALA A 578 -5.55 -6.00 6.73
C ALA A 578 -6.28 -5.35 7.93
N THR A 579 -7.08 -4.31 7.68
CA THR A 579 -7.83 -3.58 8.72
C THR A 579 -9.27 -3.33 8.30
N GLY A 580 -10.18 -3.34 9.27
CA GLY A 580 -11.61 -3.07 9.03
C GLY A 580 -11.88 -1.61 8.68
N GLN A 581 -10.94 -0.72 8.98
CA GLN A 581 -11.03 0.71 8.65
C GLN A 581 -10.99 0.93 7.13
N SER A 582 -10.09 0.24 6.42
CA SER A 582 -10.01 0.31 4.95
C SER A 582 -11.32 -0.13 4.30
N ALA A 583 -11.86 -1.27 4.73
CA ALA A 583 -13.12 -1.79 4.26
C ALA A 583 -14.30 -0.86 4.61
N ALA A 584 -14.32 -0.27 5.81
CA ALA A 584 -15.38 0.62 6.27
C ALA A 584 -15.38 1.94 5.51
N ALA A 585 -14.20 2.51 5.25
CA ALA A 585 -14.04 3.68 4.41
C ALA A 585 -14.59 3.41 3.00
N PHE A 586 -14.14 2.31 2.38
CA PHE A 586 -14.61 1.92 1.06
C PHE A 586 -16.13 1.68 1.01
N LEU A 587 -16.74 1.07 2.03
CA LEU A 587 -18.18 0.79 2.06
C LEU A 587 -19.03 2.02 2.39
N THR A 588 -18.48 3.00 3.11
CA THR A 588 -19.10 4.30 3.31
C THR A 588 -19.19 5.05 1.99
N GLU A 589 -18.10 4.96 1.22
CA GLU A 589 -17.96 5.54 -0.09
C GLU A 589 -18.80 4.82 -1.15
N ASN A 590 -18.72 3.49 -1.19
CA ASN A 590 -19.35 2.63 -2.16
C ASN A 590 -20.39 1.77 -1.45
N PRO A 591 -21.57 2.32 -1.10
CA PRO A 591 -22.57 1.57 -0.36
C PRO A 591 -22.95 0.30 -1.14
N LEU A 592 -22.88 -0.83 -0.44
CA LEU A 592 -23.31 -2.13 -0.95
C LEU A 592 -24.52 -2.57 -0.12
N PRO A 593 -25.67 -2.88 -0.73
CA PRO A 593 -26.91 -3.17 -0.02
C PRO A 593 -26.95 -4.58 0.62
N TRP A 594 -25.79 -5.21 0.78
CA TRP A 594 -25.66 -6.58 1.27
C TRP A 594 -24.65 -6.70 2.41
N VAL A 595 -24.70 -7.83 3.13
CA VAL A 595 -23.87 -8.04 4.33
C VAL A 595 -22.40 -8.09 3.96
N GLN A 596 -21.57 -7.48 4.80
CA GLN A 596 -20.11 -7.45 4.67
C GLN A 596 -19.49 -8.00 5.94
N LEU A 597 -18.83 -9.14 5.83
CA LEU A 597 -18.07 -9.76 6.90
C LEU A 597 -16.64 -9.23 6.92
N PHE A 598 -16.09 -9.07 8.11
CA PHE A 598 -14.70 -8.66 8.30
C PHE A 598 -14.14 -9.28 9.57
N GLU A 599 -12.93 -9.81 9.48
CA GLU A 599 -12.08 -10.17 10.60
C GLU A 599 -10.63 -9.77 10.30
N PRO A 600 -9.85 -9.35 11.31
CA PRO A 600 -8.46 -8.96 11.11
C PRO A 600 -7.60 -10.12 10.60
N GLY A 601 -6.46 -9.78 9.98
CA GLY A 601 -5.49 -10.75 9.47
C GLY A 601 -5.44 -10.85 7.94
N GLY A 602 -6.32 -10.14 7.23
CA GLY A 602 -6.30 -10.05 5.77
C GLY A 602 -6.44 -11.39 5.04
N LEU A 603 -6.01 -11.43 3.77
CA LEU A 603 -6.03 -12.65 2.96
C LEU A 603 -5.12 -13.75 3.54
N GLU A 604 -4.04 -13.35 4.22
CA GLU A 604 -3.03 -14.29 4.70
C GLU A 604 -3.36 -14.98 6.01
N SER A 605 -4.02 -14.31 6.96
CA SER A 605 -4.16 -14.86 8.32
C SER A 605 -5.56 -14.74 8.90
N SER A 606 -6.49 -14.06 8.21
CA SER A 606 -7.87 -13.98 8.72
C SER A 606 -8.50 -15.37 8.75
N ARG A 607 -9.24 -15.64 9.82
CA ARG A 607 -10.01 -16.89 9.94
C ARG A 607 -11.03 -17.03 8.82
N LEU A 608 -11.62 -15.92 8.35
CA LEU A 608 -12.56 -15.91 7.24
C LEU A 608 -11.93 -16.36 5.91
N ALA A 609 -10.68 -15.96 5.63
CA ALA A 609 -9.94 -16.46 4.47
C ALA A 609 -9.52 -17.93 4.65
N LYS A 610 -8.99 -18.29 5.82
CA LYS A 610 -8.55 -19.66 6.13
C LYS A 610 -9.67 -20.69 6.10
N THR A 611 -10.88 -20.33 6.55
CA THR A 611 -12.04 -21.25 6.61
C THR A 611 -12.35 -21.91 5.27
N LEU A 612 -12.21 -21.16 4.17
CA LEU A 612 -12.41 -21.62 2.81
C LEU A 612 -11.12 -21.63 1.96
N GLY A 613 -9.97 -21.46 2.62
CA GLY A 613 -8.64 -21.43 2.00
C GLY A 613 -8.56 -20.53 0.79
N VAL A 614 -9.08 -19.30 0.92
CA VAL A 614 -9.03 -18.30 -0.13
C VAL A 614 -7.61 -17.76 -0.17
N GLN A 615 -6.95 -17.95 -1.32
CA GLN A 615 -5.56 -17.53 -1.56
C GLN A 615 -5.47 -16.44 -2.63
N THR A 616 -6.52 -16.25 -3.42
CA THR A 616 -6.55 -15.32 -4.54
C THR A 616 -7.90 -14.61 -4.58
N LEU A 617 -7.89 -13.36 -5.04
CA LEU A 617 -9.08 -12.56 -5.20
C LEU A 617 -9.27 -12.15 -6.67
N PRO A 618 -10.53 -11.98 -7.12
CA PRO A 618 -11.77 -12.33 -6.43
C PRO A 618 -11.94 -13.85 -6.32
N THR A 619 -12.60 -14.29 -5.24
CA THR A 619 -13.12 -15.66 -5.13
C THR A 619 -14.62 -15.58 -4.86
N MET A 620 -15.42 -16.29 -5.66
CA MET A 620 -16.88 -16.27 -5.54
C MET A 620 -17.46 -17.67 -5.53
N MET A 621 -18.47 -17.85 -4.68
CA MET A 621 -19.23 -19.08 -4.56
C MET A 621 -20.72 -18.81 -4.76
N LEU A 622 -21.40 -19.71 -5.45
CA LEU A 622 -22.84 -19.72 -5.63
C LEU A 622 -23.45 -20.85 -4.82
N ILE A 623 -24.45 -20.53 -3.99
CA ILE A 623 -25.11 -21.45 -3.07
C ILE A 623 -26.61 -21.45 -3.38
N ASP A 624 -27.19 -22.65 -3.40
CA ASP A 624 -28.62 -22.84 -3.65
C ASP A 624 -29.49 -22.58 -2.41
N PRO A 625 -30.83 -22.49 -2.56
CA PRO A 625 -31.74 -22.33 -1.43
C PRO A 625 -31.67 -23.42 -0.35
N ASP A 626 -31.20 -24.64 -0.65
CA ASP A 626 -31.02 -25.70 0.34
C ASP A 626 -29.73 -25.54 1.16
N GLY A 627 -28.94 -24.50 0.83
CA GLY A 627 -27.66 -24.16 1.42
C GLY A 627 -26.49 -24.97 0.85
N LYS A 628 -26.65 -25.63 -0.30
CA LYS A 628 -25.59 -26.41 -0.95
C LYS A 628 -24.84 -25.55 -1.95
N VAL A 629 -23.52 -25.74 -2.04
CA VAL A 629 -22.72 -25.05 -3.04
C VAL A 629 -23.00 -25.61 -4.43
N VAL A 630 -23.27 -24.73 -5.38
CA VAL A 630 -23.47 -25.03 -6.80
C VAL A 630 -22.16 -24.82 -7.57
N ARG A 631 -21.44 -23.72 -7.27
CA ARG A 631 -20.13 -23.39 -7.84
C ARG A 631 -19.25 -22.78 -6.75
N HIS A 632 -17.96 -23.12 -6.69
CA HIS A 632 -17.02 -22.61 -5.67
C HIS A 632 -15.95 -21.64 -6.20
N ASN A 633 -15.90 -21.41 -7.51
CA ASN A 633 -15.03 -20.46 -8.21
C ASN A 633 -15.77 -19.85 -9.41
N VAL A 634 -17.01 -19.39 -9.21
CA VAL A 634 -17.83 -18.83 -10.29
C VAL A 634 -17.34 -17.43 -10.65
N ARG A 635 -17.19 -17.10 -11.93
CA ARG A 635 -16.89 -15.73 -12.35
C ARG A 635 -18.16 -14.91 -12.36
N ALA A 636 -18.06 -13.61 -12.07
CA ALA A 636 -19.26 -12.78 -11.99
C ALA A 636 -20.07 -12.81 -13.30
N ALA A 637 -19.41 -12.87 -14.45
CA ALA A 637 -20.04 -12.95 -15.78
C ALA A 637 -20.89 -14.22 -16.00
N GLU A 638 -20.60 -15.32 -15.28
CA GLU A 638 -21.35 -16.58 -15.38
C GLU A 638 -22.60 -16.60 -14.48
N LEU A 639 -22.67 -15.70 -13.48
CA LEU A 639 -23.70 -15.74 -12.44
C LEU A 639 -25.13 -15.57 -12.97
N ASP A 640 -25.34 -14.75 -14.00
CA ASP A 640 -26.69 -14.51 -14.54
C ASP A 640 -27.30 -15.80 -15.10
N GLU A 641 -26.52 -16.55 -15.89
CA GLU A 641 -26.95 -17.83 -16.47
C GLU A 641 -27.17 -18.89 -15.39
N GLU A 642 -26.25 -18.99 -14.43
CA GLU A 642 -26.33 -19.94 -13.33
C GLU A 642 -27.55 -19.69 -12.42
N LEU A 643 -27.81 -18.42 -12.09
CA LEU A 643 -28.98 -18.01 -11.32
C LEU A 643 -30.28 -18.31 -12.08
N ALA A 644 -30.34 -17.98 -13.38
CA ALA A 644 -31.51 -18.27 -14.20
C ALA A 644 -31.78 -19.78 -14.29
N ALA A 645 -30.75 -20.60 -14.46
CA ALA A 645 -30.86 -22.06 -14.50
C ALA A 645 -31.31 -22.65 -13.16
N MET A 646 -30.75 -22.16 -12.05
CA MET A 646 -31.11 -22.58 -10.71
C MET A 646 -32.58 -22.28 -10.37
N LEU A 647 -33.05 -21.07 -10.73
CA LEU A 647 -34.40 -20.61 -10.41
C LEU A 647 -35.49 -21.26 -11.29
N LYS A 648 -35.15 -21.78 -12.48
CA LYS A 648 -36.06 -22.53 -13.36
C LYS A 648 -36.34 -23.96 -12.88
N LYS A 649 -35.48 -24.55 -12.05
CA LYS A 649 -35.61 -25.94 -11.57
C LYS A 649 -36.62 -26.10 -10.41
N LYS A 650 -37.38 -25.05 -10.08
CA LYS A 650 -38.39 -25.04 -9.01
C LYS A 650 -39.80 -25.31 -9.52
#